data_AF-L8G6R3-F1
#
_entry.id   AF-L8G6R3-F1
#
_cell.length_a   1.000
_cell.length_b   1.000
_cell.length_c   1.000
_cell.angle_alpha   90.00
_cell.angle_beta   90.00
_cell.angle_gamma   90.00
#
_symmetry.space_group_name_H-M   'P 1'
#
loop_
_entity.id
_entity.type
_entity.pdbx_description
1 polymer ?
#
loop_
_entity_poly.entity_id
_entity_poly.type
_entity_poly.pdbx_seq_one_letter_code
_entity_poly.pdbx_strand_id
1 'polypeptide(L)'
;MALVCHEFGGDRFSSPLLSFCAMLSVKPRTNSWKEPGNFNSCLSGLIWAVQLLVFSTAAYLERSGAGSTLEHINTICEQDVDLNMDEVQQLLLSEFRQAQQLLHDELMFGATGLPRMHAWALKDNLDADNFSWYFGEHRENVALLNPFAGSLHNVIQESQSLRASLLDTTDEDGGADARVVWRQKAIDQYEAVADEFLKRLLVLIHMASGQPLRESELFSLTWRNTQWRRSVYLKHGLVMLHTTYHKGQQQTGKFKDNIRFLPATIGDLLLDYLVYVVPLRQAFLRQSSPRAIMSAYLWWKDRAVWADNQLTRCMERACVRAKVPRLHIANWRQMTVNIVETKFAGKDLACFEGVGANDDEEDAEEIDDDIRTMTRQRNHSTRVMNRSYANQLNANFGNVWDGLIHRNLCTSSLWRELWDLDTVLGDAVAAAGKRKREAAEEAEPDRPRMLKRIAMGMHRPRKRWSAAALLKGVRGLYNDDKLQWKSAAQERAMTTVMSWMEQVVVILGTGEGKSLLFMLPCVLPDAGVTILVLPLVSLCGDLLRRVQELGIDHLVWAPGEERDASLVFVTVEAASTSQFRAYAHRLAATQQLGRIVIDEAHLTITASEYRQAMADLALIRSVRTQFVYLTATLPPTLQAAFERQNNLVKPKVVRASTNRRNLSYLVQRATGRGSLLEEGARRARDAWQASGLLDQTRDKIILY
;
A
#
# COMPACT_ATOMS: atom_id res chain seq x y z
N MET A 1 -43.27 22.81 -16.21
CA MET A 1 -44.10 22.42 -17.37
C MET A 1 -43.50 22.80 -18.72
N ALA A 2 -43.56 24.06 -19.18
CA ALA A 2 -43.24 24.43 -20.58
C ALA A 2 -41.84 24.01 -21.14
N LEU A 3 -40.85 23.76 -20.27
CA LEU A 3 -39.53 23.24 -20.65
C LEU A 3 -39.46 21.72 -20.87
N VAL A 4 -40.52 20.99 -20.51
CA VAL A 4 -40.59 19.51 -20.48
C VAL A 4 -41.78 19.01 -21.31
N CYS A 5 -42.93 19.66 -21.18
CA CYS A 5 -44.17 19.30 -21.88
C CYS A 5 -44.29 20.04 -23.22
N HIS A 6 -43.43 19.70 -24.18
CA HIS A 6 -43.58 20.14 -25.58
C HIS A 6 -44.16 18.99 -26.39
N GLU A 7 -45.25 19.24 -27.13
CA GLU A 7 -45.85 18.20 -27.97
C GLU A 7 -44.91 17.81 -29.13
N PHE A 8 -44.83 16.51 -29.39
CA PHE A 8 -43.91 15.94 -30.36
C PHE A 8 -44.50 16.06 -31.77
N GLY A 9 -44.18 17.16 -32.46
CA GLY A 9 -44.72 17.50 -33.78
C GLY A 9 -45.04 18.98 -33.98
N GLY A 10 -45.01 19.80 -32.91
CA GLY A 10 -45.13 21.25 -33.01
C GLY A 10 -43.95 21.93 -33.73
N ASP A 11 -44.02 23.26 -33.88
CA ASP A 11 -42.99 24.07 -34.54
C ASP A 11 -41.61 23.82 -33.92
N ARG A 12 -40.60 23.64 -34.78
CA ARG A 12 -39.22 23.34 -34.37
C ARG A 12 -38.57 24.48 -33.59
N PHE A 13 -39.09 25.71 -33.71
CA PHE A 13 -38.52 26.90 -33.06
C PHE A 13 -39.23 27.30 -31.76
N SER A 14 -40.39 26.72 -31.42
CA SER A 14 -41.09 27.05 -30.16
C SER A 14 -40.50 26.38 -28.92
N SER A 15 -39.68 25.33 -29.07
CA SER A 15 -39.01 24.65 -27.95
C SER A 15 -37.89 25.51 -27.35
N PRO A 16 -38.00 25.98 -26.09
CA PRO A 16 -36.98 26.85 -25.48
C PRO A 16 -35.62 26.15 -25.36
N LEU A 17 -35.64 24.83 -25.17
CA LEU A 17 -34.44 24.00 -25.00
C LEU A 17 -33.70 23.82 -26.34
N LEU A 18 -34.43 23.59 -27.45
CA LEU A 18 -33.82 23.57 -28.78
C LEU A 18 -33.27 24.94 -29.18
N SER A 19 -34.02 26.01 -28.94
CA SER A 19 -33.58 27.37 -29.26
C SER A 19 -32.36 27.82 -28.43
N PHE A 20 -32.28 27.42 -27.15
CA PHE A 20 -31.08 27.62 -26.32
C PHE A 20 -29.87 26.82 -26.82
N CYS A 21 -30.05 25.54 -27.18
CA CYS A 21 -29.00 24.73 -27.78
C CYS A 21 -28.54 25.29 -29.15
N ALA A 22 -29.45 25.82 -29.96
CA ALA A 22 -29.14 26.48 -31.22
C ALA A 22 -28.31 27.75 -31.01
N MET A 23 -28.67 28.62 -30.06
CA MET A 23 -27.84 29.78 -29.69
C MET A 23 -26.43 29.37 -29.23
N LEU A 24 -26.32 28.37 -28.35
CA LEU A 24 -25.02 27.85 -27.89
C LEU A 24 -24.20 27.18 -29.01
N SER A 25 -24.83 26.83 -30.14
CA SER A 25 -24.16 26.22 -31.29
C SER A 25 -23.44 27.24 -32.18
N VAL A 26 -23.77 28.53 -32.12
CA VAL A 26 -23.09 29.57 -32.92
C VAL A 26 -21.76 29.97 -32.27
N LYS A 27 -20.68 30.06 -33.05
CA LYS A 27 -19.38 30.58 -32.59
C LYS A 27 -19.35 32.13 -32.72
N PRO A 28 -19.31 32.91 -31.62
CA PRO A 28 -19.53 34.37 -31.68
C PRO A 28 -18.52 35.19 -32.50
N ARG A 29 -17.33 34.63 -32.79
CA ARG A 29 -16.30 35.30 -33.61
C ARG A 29 -16.30 34.92 -35.08
N THR A 30 -17.09 33.92 -35.49
CA THR A 30 -17.04 33.38 -36.87
C THR A 30 -18.42 33.11 -37.47
N ASN A 31 -19.51 33.29 -36.72
CA ASN A 31 -20.90 32.95 -37.09
C ASN A 31 -21.10 31.52 -37.65
N SER A 32 -20.13 30.63 -37.44
CA SER A 32 -20.19 29.24 -37.86
C SER A 32 -20.69 28.34 -36.74
N TRP A 33 -21.41 27.30 -37.11
CA TRP A 33 -21.92 26.29 -36.17
C TRP A 33 -20.77 25.49 -35.52
N LYS A 34 -21.01 25.00 -34.30
CA LYS A 34 -20.20 23.98 -33.61
C LYS A 34 -20.66 22.58 -34.04
N GLU A 35 -19.71 21.65 -34.06
CA GLU A 35 -20.02 20.24 -34.27
C GLU A 35 -20.75 19.62 -33.06
N PRO A 36 -21.64 18.64 -33.27
CA PRO A 36 -22.47 18.07 -32.22
C PRO A 36 -21.69 17.10 -31.31
N GLY A 37 -20.96 17.68 -30.33
CA GLY A 37 -20.28 16.91 -29.28
C GLY A 37 -19.92 17.67 -28.00
N ASN A 38 -20.13 19.00 -27.96
CA ASN A 38 -19.57 19.88 -26.91
C ASN A 38 -20.59 20.44 -25.90
N PHE A 39 -21.81 19.91 -25.82
CA PHE A 39 -22.90 20.49 -25.01
C PHE A 39 -23.05 19.90 -23.61
N ASN A 40 -22.36 18.81 -23.28
CA ASN A 40 -22.63 18.02 -22.07
C ASN A 40 -22.62 18.83 -20.76
N SER A 41 -21.68 19.75 -20.55
CA SER A 41 -21.61 20.56 -19.34
C SER A 41 -22.78 21.55 -19.20
N CYS A 42 -23.16 22.21 -20.31
CA CYS A 42 -24.34 23.08 -20.34
C CYS A 42 -25.63 22.29 -20.18
N LEU A 43 -25.72 21.10 -20.79
CA LEU A 43 -26.87 20.21 -20.66
C LEU A 43 -27.03 19.70 -19.22
N SER A 44 -25.95 19.29 -18.55
CA SER A 44 -25.97 18.92 -17.13
C SER A 44 -26.39 20.09 -16.23
N GLY A 45 -25.91 21.31 -16.50
CA GLY A 45 -26.34 22.50 -15.76
C GLY A 45 -27.84 22.84 -15.96
N LEU A 46 -28.36 22.64 -17.17
CA LEU A 46 -29.77 22.87 -17.48
C LEU A 46 -30.67 21.78 -16.88
N ILE A 47 -30.24 20.50 -16.90
CA ILE A 47 -30.90 19.41 -16.20
C ILE A 47 -30.96 19.70 -14.69
N TRP A 48 -29.86 20.15 -14.08
CA TRP A 48 -29.82 20.51 -12.67
C TRP A 48 -30.73 21.69 -12.32
N ALA A 49 -30.78 22.72 -13.18
CA ALA A 49 -31.72 23.83 -13.01
C ALA A 49 -33.19 23.39 -13.13
N VAL A 50 -33.51 22.45 -14.03
CA VAL A 50 -34.85 21.85 -14.15
C VAL A 50 -35.17 20.99 -12.92
N GLN A 51 -34.22 20.20 -12.41
CA GLN A 51 -34.38 19.44 -11.16
C GLN A 51 -34.65 20.36 -9.96
N LEU A 52 -33.95 21.49 -9.85
CA LEU A 52 -34.20 22.51 -8.82
C LEU A 52 -35.60 23.15 -8.95
N LEU A 53 -36.06 23.45 -10.17
CA LEU A 53 -37.41 23.99 -10.39
C LEU A 53 -38.51 22.96 -10.08
N VAL A 54 -38.29 21.69 -10.40
CA VAL A 54 -39.18 20.59 -9.99
C VAL A 54 -39.20 20.46 -8.46
N PHE A 55 -38.04 20.39 -7.81
CA PHE A 55 -37.92 20.30 -6.36
C PHE A 55 -38.56 21.50 -5.64
N SER A 56 -38.36 22.72 -6.15
CA SER A 56 -38.98 23.95 -5.65
C SER A 56 -40.52 23.90 -5.74
N THR A 57 -41.05 23.47 -6.89
CA THR A 57 -42.50 23.31 -7.09
C THR A 57 -43.08 22.24 -6.19
N ALA A 58 -42.36 21.13 -6.03
CA ALA A 58 -42.77 19.99 -5.23
C ALA A 58 -42.76 20.31 -3.72
N ALA A 59 -41.70 20.96 -3.21
CA ALA A 59 -41.63 21.46 -1.84
C ALA A 59 -42.68 22.54 -1.51
N TYR A 60 -43.15 23.30 -2.52
CA TYR A 60 -44.28 24.22 -2.37
C TYR A 60 -45.61 23.46 -2.21
N LEU A 61 -45.85 22.42 -3.02
CA LEU A 61 -47.04 21.56 -2.92
C LEU A 61 -47.07 20.78 -1.59
N GLU A 62 -45.92 20.29 -1.12
CA GLU A 62 -45.78 19.65 0.19
C GLU A 62 -46.20 20.61 1.32
N ARG A 63 -45.74 21.87 1.26
CA ARG A 63 -46.09 22.92 2.23
C ARG A 63 -47.56 23.34 2.18
N SER A 64 -48.26 23.16 1.05
CA SER A 64 -49.70 23.39 0.95
C SER A 64 -50.55 22.17 1.34
N GLY A 65 -49.93 21.07 1.80
CA GLY A 65 -50.63 19.84 2.18
C GLY A 65 -51.23 19.08 0.98
N ALA A 66 -50.78 19.37 -0.23
CA ALA A 66 -51.27 18.80 -1.49
C ALA A 66 -50.16 18.09 -2.31
N GLY A 67 -48.97 17.93 -1.72
CA GLY A 67 -47.84 17.24 -2.31
C GLY A 67 -47.70 15.81 -1.76
N SER A 68 -47.30 14.90 -2.63
CA SER A 68 -46.87 13.53 -2.31
C SER A 68 -45.42 13.33 -2.75
N THR A 69 -44.58 14.36 -2.57
CA THR A 69 -43.20 14.38 -3.06
C THR A 69 -42.33 13.46 -2.22
N LEU A 70 -42.47 13.49 -0.90
CA LEU A 70 -41.76 12.60 0.02
C LEU A 70 -42.21 11.15 -0.14
N GLU A 71 -43.49 10.91 -0.45
CA GLU A 71 -43.97 9.57 -0.81
C GLU A 71 -43.33 9.10 -2.13
N HIS A 72 -43.41 9.88 -3.21
CA HIS A 72 -42.79 9.50 -4.50
C HIS A 72 -41.27 9.41 -4.43
N ILE A 73 -40.60 10.26 -3.65
CA ILE A 73 -39.16 10.15 -3.39
C ILE A 73 -38.90 8.85 -2.64
N ASN A 74 -39.68 8.49 -1.61
CA ASN A 74 -39.54 7.19 -0.97
C ASN A 74 -39.82 6.03 -1.94
N THR A 75 -40.82 6.08 -2.82
CA THR A 75 -41.06 5.01 -3.82
C THR A 75 -39.93 4.90 -4.87
N ILE A 76 -39.16 5.96 -5.09
CA ILE A 76 -37.98 5.96 -5.99
C ILE A 76 -36.70 5.57 -5.22
N CYS A 77 -36.59 5.97 -3.95
CA CYS A 77 -35.52 5.63 -3.02
C CYS A 77 -35.79 4.33 -2.24
N GLU A 78 -36.87 3.59 -2.52
CA GLU A 78 -37.09 2.20 -2.07
C GLU A 78 -36.07 1.22 -2.71
N GLN A 79 -35.12 1.74 -3.50
CA GLN A 79 -33.89 1.09 -3.93
C GLN A 79 -32.67 1.46 -3.07
N ASP A 80 -32.85 2.15 -1.94
CA ASP A 80 -31.81 2.35 -0.93
C ASP A 80 -31.47 0.99 -0.31
N VAL A 81 -30.31 0.48 -0.71
CA VAL A 81 -29.77 -0.79 -0.25
C VAL A 81 -29.11 -0.55 1.11
N ASP A 82 -29.89 -0.66 2.19
CA ASP A 82 -29.34 -0.83 3.53
C ASP A 82 -28.34 -1.99 3.51
N LEU A 83 -27.07 -1.69 3.79
CA LEU A 83 -25.96 -2.63 3.72
C LEU A 83 -25.05 -2.43 4.93
N ASN A 84 -25.02 -3.41 5.81
CA ASN A 84 -24.18 -3.36 7.00
C ASN A 84 -22.70 -3.51 6.65
N MET A 85 -21.80 -2.91 7.44
CA MET A 85 -20.35 -3.05 7.21
C MET A 85 -19.91 -4.52 7.24
N ASP A 86 -20.52 -5.31 8.13
CA ASP A 86 -20.27 -6.74 8.29
C ASP A 86 -20.75 -7.57 7.09
N GLU A 87 -21.77 -7.09 6.35
CA GLU A 87 -22.28 -7.75 5.13
C GLU A 87 -21.29 -7.61 3.97
N VAL A 88 -20.54 -6.50 3.90
CA VAL A 88 -19.42 -6.35 2.97
C VAL A 88 -18.29 -7.33 3.31
N GLN A 89 -17.95 -7.49 4.60
CA GLN A 89 -17.00 -8.51 5.04
C GLN A 89 -17.49 -9.93 4.71
N GLN A 90 -18.77 -10.23 4.95
CA GLN A 90 -19.41 -11.50 4.63
C GLN A 90 -19.39 -11.81 3.12
N LEU A 91 -19.61 -10.81 2.27
CA LEU A 91 -19.50 -10.94 0.81
C LEU A 91 -18.06 -11.26 0.40
N LEU A 92 -17.07 -10.48 0.87
CA LEU A 92 -15.66 -10.70 0.57
C LEU A 92 -15.18 -12.08 1.07
N LEU A 93 -15.56 -12.48 2.27
CA LEU A 93 -15.23 -13.78 2.87
C LEU A 93 -15.89 -14.96 2.12
N SER A 94 -17.14 -14.79 1.67
CA SER A 94 -17.85 -15.78 0.85
C SER A 94 -17.16 -15.99 -0.49
N GLU A 95 -16.90 -14.90 -1.22
CA GLU A 95 -16.22 -14.94 -2.52
C GLU A 95 -14.79 -15.45 -2.41
N PHE A 96 -14.07 -15.10 -1.34
CA PHE A 96 -12.71 -15.58 -1.08
C PHE A 96 -12.66 -17.10 -0.83
N ARG A 97 -13.55 -17.63 0.02
CA ARG A 97 -13.65 -19.08 0.27
C ARG A 97 -13.97 -19.84 -1.01
N GLN A 98 -14.90 -19.32 -1.82
CA GLN A 98 -15.25 -19.89 -3.12
C GLN A 98 -14.08 -19.83 -4.13
N ALA A 99 -13.37 -18.70 -4.20
CA ALA A 99 -12.17 -18.57 -5.05
C ALA A 99 -11.05 -19.53 -4.62
N GLN A 100 -10.81 -19.68 -3.31
CA GLN A 100 -9.80 -20.57 -2.77
C GLN A 100 -10.13 -22.05 -3.07
N GLN A 101 -11.39 -22.48 -2.92
CA GLN A 101 -11.81 -23.84 -3.26
C GLN A 101 -11.65 -24.12 -4.77
N LEU A 102 -12.17 -23.23 -5.62
CA LEU A 102 -12.05 -23.37 -7.08
C LEU A 102 -10.58 -23.40 -7.53
N LEU A 103 -9.68 -22.67 -6.86
CA LEU A 103 -8.26 -22.69 -7.20
C LEU A 103 -7.51 -23.92 -6.66
N HIS A 104 -7.58 -24.16 -5.36
CA HIS A 104 -6.72 -25.16 -4.68
C HIS A 104 -7.26 -26.59 -4.73
N ASP A 105 -8.58 -26.77 -4.90
CA ASP A 105 -9.20 -28.09 -4.95
C ASP A 105 -9.55 -28.51 -6.39
N GLU A 106 -10.14 -27.63 -7.19
CA GLU A 106 -10.48 -27.95 -8.59
C GLU A 106 -9.30 -27.68 -9.56
N LEU A 107 -8.88 -26.42 -9.73
CA LEU A 107 -7.89 -26.03 -10.76
C LEU A 107 -6.46 -26.55 -10.49
N MET A 108 -6.12 -26.80 -9.23
CA MET A 108 -4.85 -27.43 -8.80
C MET A 108 -5.05 -28.88 -8.32
N PHE A 109 -6.21 -29.48 -8.60
CA PHE A 109 -6.54 -30.89 -8.33
C PHE A 109 -6.29 -31.34 -6.87
N GLY A 110 -6.49 -30.44 -5.91
CA GLY A 110 -6.29 -30.69 -4.48
C GLY A 110 -4.82 -30.78 -4.01
N ALA A 111 -3.86 -30.66 -4.92
CA ALA A 111 -2.47 -31.08 -4.74
C ALA A 111 -1.77 -30.47 -3.51
N THR A 112 -1.29 -31.32 -2.61
CA THR A 112 -0.65 -30.91 -1.34
C THR A 112 0.87 -30.72 -1.41
N GLY A 113 1.50 -31.05 -2.54
CA GLY A 113 2.94 -30.89 -2.78
C GLY A 113 3.35 -29.52 -3.33
N LEU A 114 2.39 -28.68 -3.75
CA LEU A 114 2.66 -27.39 -4.40
C LEU A 114 2.74 -26.27 -3.34
N PRO A 115 3.86 -25.52 -3.23
CA PRO A 115 3.94 -24.38 -2.33
C PRO A 115 3.08 -23.21 -2.81
N ARG A 116 2.46 -22.49 -1.88
CA ARG A 116 1.73 -21.26 -2.22
C ARG A 116 2.68 -20.14 -2.63
N MET A 117 2.29 -19.40 -3.65
CA MET A 117 3.02 -18.24 -4.14
C MET A 117 2.69 -17.02 -3.28
N HIS A 118 3.73 -16.43 -2.69
CA HIS A 118 3.60 -15.26 -1.83
C HIS A 118 4.25 -14.02 -2.43
N ALA A 119 3.52 -12.90 -2.49
CA ALA A 119 4.01 -11.66 -3.08
C ALA A 119 5.27 -11.06 -2.39
N TRP A 120 5.54 -11.43 -1.13
CA TRP A 120 6.75 -11.03 -0.41
C TRP A 120 8.00 -11.83 -0.81
N ALA A 121 7.82 -13.09 -1.24
CA ALA A 121 8.91 -14.02 -1.57
C ALA A 121 9.44 -13.82 -3.01
N LEU A 122 8.62 -13.21 -3.87
CA LEU A 122 8.94 -12.96 -5.28
C LEU A 122 9.46 -11.51 -5.48
N LYS A 123 10.32 -11.35 -6.50
CA LYS A 123 10.86 -10.06 -6.93
C LYS A 123 10.26 -9.61 -8.26
N ASP A 124 10.32 -8.32 -8.56
CA ASP A 124 9.77 -7.75 -9.78
C ASP A 124 10.55 -6.49 -10.19
N ASN A 125 10.54 -6.18 -11.49
CA ASN A 125 11.08 -4.96 -12.07
C ASN A 125 9.94 -4.16 -12.71
N LEU A 126 9.73 -2.94 -12.21
CA LEU A 126 8.70 -2.02 -12.71
C LEU A 126 9.13 -1.35 -14.04
N ASP A 127 10.43 -1.32 -14.31
CA ASP A 127 11.05 -0.72 -15.51
C ASP A 127 11.47 -1.74 -16.57
N ALA A 128 11.00 -2.98 -16.45
CA ALA A 128 11.13 -3.96 -17.52
C ALA A 128 10.13 -3.63 -18.64
N ASP A 129 10.62 -3.11 -19.77
CA ASP A 129 9.86 -2.84 -21.00
C ASP A 129 9.84 -4.02 -22.00
N ASN A 130 10.54 -5.12 -21.71
CA ASN A 130 10.64 -6.28 -22.59
C ASN A 130 9.25 -6.88 -22.91
N PHE A 131 9.03 -7.27 -24.18
CA PHE A 131 7.78 -7.89 -24.63
C PHE A 131 7.51 -9.22 -23.89
N SER A 132 6.24 -9.47 -23.52
CA SER A 132 5.80 -10.63 -22.70
C SER A 132 6.46 -10.78 -21.32
N TRP A 133 7.27 -9.82 -20.86
CA TRP A 133 7.89 -9.86 -19.55
C TRP A 133 6.85 -9.73 -18.42
N TYR A 134 7.05 -10.52 -17.36
CA TYR A 134 6.31 -10.48 -16.10
C TYR A 134 7.24 -10.96 -14.97
N PHE A 135 6.79 -10.91 -13.71
CA PHE A 135 7.62 -11.28 -12.55
C PHE A 135 8.28 -12.66 -12.66
N GLY A 136 7.69 -13.63 -13.38
CA GLY A 136 8.30 -14.95 -13.58
C GLY A 136 9.64 -14.91 -14.32
N GLU A 137 9.82 -13.94 -15.22
CA GLU A 137 11.05 -13.71 -15.99
C GLU A 137 12.16 -13.00 -15.18
N HIS A 138 11.90 -12.64 -13.91
CA HIS A 138 12.93 -12.07 -13.04
C HIS A 138 13.96 -13.13 -12.66
N ARG A 139 15.26 -12.87 -12.90
CA ARG A 139 16.37 -13.83 -12.74
C ARG A 139 16.34 -14.66 -11.46
N GLU A 140 15.98 -14.04 -10.34
CA GLU A 140 15.90 -14.73 -9.03
C GLU A 140 14.61 -15.55 -8.87
N ASN A 141 13.52 -15.16 -9.52
CA ASN A 141 12.26 -15.92 -9.52
C ASN A 141 12.35 -17.13 -10.46
N VAL A 142 13.03 -17.03 -11.60
CA VAL A 142 13.25 -18.15 -12.53
C VAL A 142 13.83 -19.37 -11.80
N ALA A 143 14.82 -19.17 -10.91
CA ALA A 143 15.39 -20.25 -10.11
C ALA A 143 14.42 -20.88 -9.09
N LEU A 144 13.44 -20.11 -8.60
CA LEU A 144 12.41 -20.57 -7.67
C LEU A 144 11.21 -21.21 -8.38
N LEU A 145 10.87 -20.75 -9.59
CA LEU A 145 9.65 -21.11 -10.32
C LEU A 145 9.88 -22.23 -11.35
N ASN A 146 11.08 -22.37 -11.92
CA ASN A 146 11.38 -23.44 -12.88
C ASN A 146 11.06 -24.86 -12.37
N PRO A 147 11.30 -25.24 -11.09
CA PRO A 147 10.90 -26.54 -10.57
C PRO A 147 9.38 -26.78 -10.56
N PHE A 148 8.58 -25.70 -10.65
CA PHE A 148 7.12 -25.74 -10.65
C PHE A 148 6.52 -25.54 -12.05
N ALA A 149 7.33 -25.22 -13.07
CA ALA A 149 6.89 -25.09 -14.45
C ALA A 149 6.40 -26.46 -14.97
N GLY A 150 5.10 -26.56 -15.28
CA GLY A 150 4.47 -27.84 -15.64
C GLY A 150 4.15 -28.76 -14.46
N SER A 151 4.28 -28.32 -13.21
CA SER A 151 3.98 -29.14 -12.03
C SER A 151 2.56 -29.73 -12.01
N LEU A 152 1.54 -29.00 -12.50
CA LEU A 152 0.19 -29.55 -12.66
C LEU A 152 0.13 -30.70 -13.67
N HIS A 153 0.94 -30.68 -14.74
CA HIS A 153 1.04 -31.82 -15.66
C HIS A 153 1.63 -33.04 -14.95
N ASN A 154 2.65 -32.86 -14.10
CA ASN A 154 3.22 -33.96 -13.33
C ASN A 154 2.21 -34.56 -12.34
N VAL A 155 1.47 -33.72 -11.61
CA VAL A 155 0.35 -34.15 -10.73
C VAL A 155 -0.71 -34.95 -11.51
N ILE A 156 -1.03 -34.52 -12.73
CA ILE A 156 -1.96 -35.25 -13.61
C ILE A 156 -1.37 -36.61 -14.01
N GLN A 157 -0.10 -36.69 -14.41
CA GLN A 157 0.54 -37.93 -14.83
C GLN A 157 0.74 -38.92 -13.67
N GLU A 158 1.07 -38.45 -12.47
CA GLU A 158 1.20 -39.27 -11.27
C GLU A 158 -0.15 -39.92 -10.90
N SER A 159 -1.25 -39.17 -11.01
CA SER A 159 -2.59 -39.66 -10.67
C SER A 159 -3.27 -40.44 -11.80
N GLN A 160 -3.49 -41.74 -11.58
CA GLN A 160 -4.19 -42.61 -12.53
C GLN A 160 -5.63 -42.13 -12.83
N SER A 161 -6.34 -41.56 -11.85
CA SER A 161 -7.70 -41.05 -12.05
C SER A 161 -7.73 -39.74 -12.84
N LEU A 162 -6.74 -38.85 -12.66
CA LEU A 162 -6.61 -37.64 -13.47
C LEU A 162 -6.21 -37.98 -14.91
N ARG A 163 -5.26 -38.89 -15.13
CA ARG A 163 -4.96 -39.43 -16.49
C ARG A 163 -6.21 -39.98 -17.16
N ALA A 164 -6.91 -40.91 -16.51
CA ALA A 164 -8.09 -41.57 -17.05
C ALA A 164 -9.29 -40.64 -17.28
N SER A 165 -9.29 -39.44 -16.68
CA SER A 165 -10.32 -38.41 -16.88
C SER A 165 -9.94 -37.40 -17.96
N LEU A 166 -8.72 -36.84 -17.90
CA LEU A 166 -8.28 -35.67 -18.67
C LEU A 166 -7.60 -36.01 -20.00
N LEU A 167 -7.04 -37.22 -20.15
CA LEU A 167 -6.25 -37.63 -21.31
C LEU A 167 -6.99 -38.66 -22.17
N ASP A 168 -6.73 -38.62 -23.48
CA ASP A 168 -7.04 -39.73 -24.38
C ASP A 168 -5.82 -40.61 -24.56
N THR A 169 -5.96 -41.89 -24.21
CA THR A 169 -4.94 -42.92 -24.39
C THR A 169 -5.07 -43.55 -25.77
N THR A 170 -4.58 -42.86 -26.79
CA THR A 170 -4.42 -43.39 -28.16
C THR A 170 -2.95 -43.69 -28.43
N ASP A 171 -2.52 -44.91 -28.08
CA ASP A 171 -2.06 -45.92 -29.03
C ASP A 171 -1.48 -47.15 -28.27
N GLU A 172 -1.53 -48.31 -28.91
CA GLU A 172 -1.11 -49.59 -28.29
C GLU A 172 0.40 -49.88 -28.40
N ASP A 173 1.14 -49.04 -29.15
CA ASP A 173 2.59 -49.16 -29.34
C ASP A 173 3.39 -48.38 -28.29
N GLY A 174 4.12 -49.12 -27.44
CA GLY A 174 4.91 -48.61 -26.31
C GLY A 174 6.18 -47.83 -26.66
N GLY A 175 6.09 -46.83 -27.54
CA GLY A 175 7.17 -45.90 -27.87
C GLY A 175 7.36 -44.80 -26.81
N ALA A 176 8.61 -44.45 -26.51
CA ALA A 176 8.97 -43.48 -25.46
C ALA A 176 8.64 -41.99 -25.77
N ASP A 177 7.86 -41.72 -26.82
CA ASP A 177 7.59 -40.37 -27.36
C ASP A 177 6.08 -40.18 -27.68
N ALA A 178 5.23 -40.94 -26.99
CA ALA A 178 3.77 -40.89 -27.13
C ALA A 178 3.23 -39.49 -26.78
N ARG A 179 2.62 -38.82 -27.76
CA ARG A 179 2.09 -37.46 -27.58
C ARG A 179 0.83 -37.49 -26.73
N VAL A 180 0.94 -36.97 -25.51
CA VAL A 180 -0.18 -36.77 -24.59
C VAL A 180 -1.24 -35.86 -25.21
N VAL A 181 -2.42 -36.41 -25.53
CA VAL A 181 -3.58 -35.68 -26.03
C VAL A 181 -4.58 -35.44 -24.89
N TRP A 182 -4.99 -34.19 -24.72
CA TRP A 182 -6.02 -33.75 -23.79
C TRP A 182 -7.41 -33.92 -24.39
N ARG A 183 -8.36 -34.45 -23.60
CA ARG A 183 -9.77 -34.53 -24.00
C ARG A 183 -10.39 -33.15 -24.12
N GLN A 184 -11.00 -32.83 -25.25
CA GLN A 184 -11.67 -31.53 -25.45
C GLN A 184 -12.71 -31.25 -24.34
N LYS A 185 -13.56 -32.23 -24.02
CA LYS A 185 -14.55 -32.13 -22.93
C LYS A 185 -13.93 -31.82 -21.57
N ALA A 186 -12.71 -32.29 -21.30
CA ALA A 186 -11.99 -32.00 -20.06
C ALA A 186 -11.37 -30.60 -20.07
N ILE A 187 -10.85 -30.14 -21.22
CA ILE A 187 -10.44 -28.75 -21.42
C ILE A 187 -11.64 -27.81 -21.18
N ASP A 188 -12.79 -28.10 -21.80
CA ASP A 188 -14.01 -27.28 -21.70
C ASP A 188 -14.49 -27.16 -20.24
N GLN A 189 -14.42 -28.25 -19.47
CA GLN A 189 -14.73 -28.27 -18.04
C GLN A 189 -13.72 -27.45 -17.22
N TYR A 190 -12.42 -27.64 -17.43
CA TYR A 190 -11.38 -26.89 -16.71
C TYR A 190 -11.44 -25.39 -17.00
N GLU A 191 -11.64 -25.02 -18.26
CA GLU A 191 -11.82 -23.62 -18.70
C GLU A 191 -13.09 -23.00 -18.10
N ALA A 192 -14.18 -23.76 -17.92
CA ALA A 192 -15.38 -23.29 -17.24
C ALA A 192 -15.15 -23.05 -15.73
N VAL A 193 -14.36 -23.89 -15.06
CA VAL A 193 -13.93 -23.67 -13.66
C VAL A 193 -13.02 -22.44 -13.57
N ALA A 194 -12.08 -22.27 -14.50
CA ALA A 194 -11.16 -21.12 -14.54
C ALA A 194 -11.91 -19.80 -14.77
N ASP A 195 -12.89 -19.79 -15.68
CA ASP A 195 -13.80 -18.67 -15.92
C ASP A 195 -14.61 -18.33 -14.65
N GLU A 196 -15.14 -19.31 -13.92
CA GLU A 196 -15.89 -19.07 -12.69
C GLU A 196 -15.01 -18.63 -11.50
N PHE A 197 -13.77 -19.14 -11.39
CA PHE A 197 -12.74 -18.63 -10.45
C PHE A 197 -12.43 -17.16 -10.72
N LEU A 198 -12.15 -16.80 -11.98
CA LEU A 198 -11.87 -15.41 -12.36
C LEU A 198 -13.06 -14.49 -12.01
N LYS A 199 -14.31 -14.96 -12.13
CA LYS A 199 -15.48 -14.16 -11.73
C LYS A 199 -15.54 -13.88 -10.22
N ARG A 200 -15.04 -14.79 -9.35
CA ARG A 200 -14.87 -14.52 -7.91
C ARG A 200 -13.74 -13.50 -7.69
N LEU A 201 -12.59 -13.74 -8.32
CA LEU A 201 -11.41 -12.88 -8.22
C LEU A 201 -11.68 -11.45 -8.71
N LEU A 202 -12.55 -11.27 -9.70
CA LEU A 202 -13.01 -9.98 -10.20
C LEU A 202 -13.71 -9.16 -9.09
N VAL A 203 -14.67 -9.77 -8.38
CA VAL A 203 -15.42 -9.11 -7.28
C VAL A 203 -14.48 -8.76 -6.13
N LEU A 204 -13.62 -9.72 -5.76
CA LEU A 204 -12.58 -9.54 -4.73
C LEU A 204 -11.65 -8.36 -5.05
N ILE A 205 -11.09 -8.30 -6.26
CA ILE A 205 -10.22 -7.18 -6.69
C ILE A 205 -11.01 -5.86 -6.76
N HIS A 206 -12.27 -5.88 -7.20
CA HIS A 206 -13.09 -4.68 -7.33
C HIS A 206 -13.45 -4.01 -5.99
N MET A 207 -13.69 -4.81 -4.94
CA MET A 207 -14.18 -4.31 -3.64
C MET A 207 -13.06 -4.18 -2.58
N ALA A 208 -12.04 -5.04 -2.60
CA ALA A 208 -11.02 -5.09 -1.54
C ALA A 208 -9.77 -4.21 -1.79
N SER A 209 -9.59 -3.64 -2.98
CA SER A 209 -8.33 -2.97 -3.38
C SER A 209 -8.25 -1.47 -3.09
N GLY A 210 -9.34 -0.83 -2.63
CA GLY A 210 -9.50 0.62 -2.52
C GLY A 210 -10.80 1.07 -3.17
N GLN A 211 -10.94 2.36 -3.51
CA GLN A 211 -12.17 2.82 -4.19
C GLN A 211 -12.35 2.13 -5.56
N PRO A 212 -13.58 1.72 -5.92
CA PRO A 212 -13.85 0.82 -7.05
C PRO A 212 -13.48 1.40 -8.43
N LEU A 213 -12.64 0.65 -9.15
CA LEU A 213 -12.26 0.95 -10.54
C LEU A 213 -13.48 1.06 -11.49
N ARG A 214 -13.28 1.71 -12.63
CA ARG A 214 -14.22 1.63 -13.76
C ARG A 214 -14.12 0.26 -14.42
N GLU A 215 -15.24 -0.25 -14.95
CA GLU A 215 -15.27 -1.59 -15.55
C GLU A 215 -14.27 -1.73 -16.70
N SER A 216 -14.14 -0.69 -17.54
CA SER A 216 -13.11 -0.58 -18.58
C SER A 216 -11.66 -0.55 -18.06
N GLU A 217 -11.41 -0.02 -16.85
CA GLU A 217 -10.08 0.00 -16.23
C GLU A 217 -9.75 -1.38 -15.65
N LEU A 218 -10.71 -2.00 -14.98
CA LEU A 218 -10.59 -3.33 -14.40
C LEU A 218 -10.37 -4.37 -15.50
N PHE A 219 -11.16 -4.32 -16.58
CA PHE A 219 -11.03 -5.24 -17.72
C PHE A 219 -9.76 -5.01 -18.57
N SER A 220 -9.14 -3.82 -18.51
CA SER A 220 -7.83 -3.58 -19.15
C SER A 220 -6.63 -4.18 -18.40
N LEU A 221 -6.81 -4.78 -17.22
CA LEU A 221 -5.70 -5.33 -16.43
C LEU A 221 -4.94 -6.45 -17.19
N THR A 222 -3.64 -6.22 -17.39
CA THR A 222 -2.72 -7.18 -18.02
C THR A 222 -1.69 -7.72 -17.02
N TRP A 223 -1.38 -9.02 -17.10
CA TRP A 223 -0.47 -9.71 -16.19
C TRP A 223 0.97 -9.85 -16.72
N ARG A 224 1.16 -9.70 -18.04
CA ARG A 224 2.47 -9.60 -18.70
C ARG A 224 2.50 -8.45 -19.70
N ASN A 225 3.69 -7.96 -20.01
CA ASN A 225 3.89 -6.88 -20.96
C ASN A 225 3.40 -7.25 -22.37
N THR A 226 2.94 -6.24 -23.11
CA THR A 226 2.50 -6.36 -24.50
C THR A 226 3.33 -5.39 -25.36
N GLN A 227 2.69 -4.60 -26.24
CA GLN A 227 3.28 -3.36 -26.76
C GLN A 227 3.41 -2.27 -25.66
N TRP A 228 2.67 -2.44 -24.56
CA TRP A 228 2.67 -1.57 -23.39
C TRP A 228 3.15 -2.33 -22.15
N ARG A 229 3.69 -1.62 -21.15
CA ARG A 229 3.92 -2.17 -19.81
C ARG A 229 2.62 -2.77 -19.25
N ARG A 230 2.74 -3.87 -18.51
CA ARG A 230 1.62 -4.58 -17.88
C ARG A 230 0.90 -3.75 -16.80
N SER A 231 -0.16 -4.30 -16.22
CA SER A 231 -0.89 -3.68 -15.09
C SER A 231 -0.60 -4.33 -13.72
N VAL A 232 -0.14 -5.58 -13.69
CA VAL A 232 0.12 -6.34 -12.45
C VAL A 232 1.62 -6.34 -12.12
N TYR A 233 1.98 -5.88 -10.93
CA TYR A 233 3.35 -5.74 -10.44
C TYR A 233 3.49 -6.28 -9.01
N LEU A 234 4.72 -6.58 -8.56
CA LEU A 234 5.02 -6.90 -7.16
C LEU A 234 5.87 -5.78 -6.54
N LYS A 235 5.36 -5.11 -5.51
CA LYS A 235 6.09 -4.05 -4.78
C LYS A 235 5.69 -4.10 -3.30
N HIS A 236 6.61 -3.72 -2.40
CA HIS A 236 6.41 -3.76 -0.94
C HIS A 236 5.91 -5.10 -0.37
N GLY A 237 6.16 -6.20 -1.10
CA GLY A 237 5.73 -7.55 -0.72
C GLY A 237 4.24 -7.86 -0.96
N LEU A 238 3.54 -7.02 -1.74
CA LEU A 238 2.15 -7.17 -2.13
C LEU A 238 2.02 -7.12 -3.66
N VAL A 239 0.88 -7.59 -4.17
CA VAL A 239 0.50 -7.38 -5.58
C VAL A 239 -0.03 -5.95 -5.75
N MET A 240 0.68 -5.17 -6.54
CA MET A 240 0.31 -3.82 -6.96
C MET A 240 -0.40 -3.88 -8.31
N LEU A 241 -1.55 -3.20 -8.43
CA LEU A 241 -2.19 -2.93 -9.71
C LEU A 241 -1.97 -1.47 -10.08
N HIS A 242 -1.55 -1.23 -11.33
CA HIS A 242 -1.40 0.10 -11.91
C HIS A 242 -2.18 0.18 -13.22
N THR A 243 -3.07 1.16 -13.32
CA THR A 243 -3.80 1.49 -14.55
C THR A 243 -3.71 2.99 -14.84
N THR A 244 -3.69 3.35 -16.12
CA THR A 244 -3.66 4.74 -16.60
C THR A 244 -4.94 5.04 -17.37
N TYR A 245 -5.65 6.12 -17.02
CA TYR A 245 -7.01 6.34 -17.54
C TYR A 245 -7.10 7.25 -18.77
N HIS A 246 -8.04 6.93 -19.67
CA HIS A 246 -8.09 7.44 -21.04
C HIS A 246 -9.20 8.48 -21.34
N LYS A 247 -10.41 8.42 -20.74
CA LYS A 247 -11.57 9.23 -21.23
C LYS A 247 -11.41 10.77 -21.10
N GLY A 248 -10.45 11.27 -20.32
CA GLY A 248 -10.16 12.72 -20.23
C GLY A 248 -9.16 13.23 -21.28
N GLN A 249 -8.44 12.35 -21.96
CA GLN A 249 -7.22 12.69 -22.71
C GLN A 249 -7.46 13.70 -23.84
N GLN A 250 -8.58 13.58 -24.57
CA GLN A 250 -8.93 14.48 -25.67
C GLN A 250 -9.20 15.94 -25.24
N GLN A 251 -9.41 16.21 -23.94
CA GLN A 251 -9.66 17.58 -23.43
C GLN A 251 -8.48 18.14 -22.61
N THR A 252 -7.61 17.30 -22.05
CA THR A 252 -6.58 17.76 -21.09
C THR A 252 -5.15 17.36 -21.42
N GLY A 253 -4.93 16.40 -22.33
CA GLY A 253 -3.59 15.93 -22.72
C GLY A 253 -2.75 15.28 -21.61
N LYS A 254 -3.30 15.07 -20.41
CA LYS A 254 -2.58 14.53 -19.26
C LYS A 254 -3.07 13.13 -18.90
N PHE A 255 -2.13 12.19 -18.74
CA PHE A 255 -2.37 10.89 -18.15
C PHE A 255 -2.71 11.02 -16.66
N LYS A 256 -3.40 10.02 -16.11
CA LYS A 256 -3.63 9.91 -14.67
C LYS A 256 -3.47 8.47 -14.21
N ASP A 257 -2.55 8.27 -13.29
CA ASP A 257 -2.26 7.00 -12.63
C ASP A 257 -3.32 6.65 -11.58
N ASN A 258 -3.70 5.37 -11.56
CA ASN A 258 -4.51 4.72 -10.54
C ASN A 258 -3.70 3.52 -10.04
N ILE A 259 -2.97 3.71 -8.94
CA ILE A 259 -2.18 2.69 -8.27
C ILE A 259 -2.96 2.18 -7.06
N ARG A 260 -2.88 0.89 -6.79
CA ARG A 260 -3.53 0.24 -5.64
C ARG A 260 -2.84 -1.07 -5.30
N PHE A 261 -3.06 -1.57 -4.08
CA PHE A 261 -2.52 -2.84 -3.61
C PHE A 261 -3.65 -3.81 -3.24
N LEU A 262 -3.46 -5.08 -3.57
CA LEU A 262 -4.36 -6.15 -3.13
C LEU A 262 -4.03 -6.58 -1.70
N PRO A 263 -5.01 -7.04 -0.90
CA PRO A 263 -4.73 -7.79 0.32
C PRO A 263 -3.85 -8.99 0.01
N ALA A 264 -2.93 -9.34 0.93
CA ALA A 264 -1.93 -10.38 0.69
C ALA A 264 -2.58 -11.70 0.23
N THR A 265 -3.63 -12.15 0.93
CA THR A 265 -4.40 -13.36 0.62
C THR A 265 -5.02 -13.36 -0.78
N ILE A 266 -5.50 -12.22 -1.28
CA ILE A 266 -6.10 -12.08 -2.62
C ILE A 266 -5.01 -11.97 -3.70
N GLY A 267 -3.90 -11.29 -3.39
CA GLY A 267 -2.71 -11.25 -4.23
C GLY A 267 -2.10 -12.64 -4.43
N ASP A 268 -1.99 -13.43 -3.37
CA ASP A 268 -1.43 -14.78 -3.38
C ASP A 268 -2.32 -15.75 -4.18
N LEU A 269 -3.66 -15.64 -4.11
CA LEU A 269 -4.57 -16.38 -5.01
C LEU A 269 -4.35 -16.05 -6.50
N LEU A 270 -4.09 -14.77 -6.83
CA LEU A 270 -3.75 -14.36 -8.19
C LEU A 270 -2.38 -14.90 -8.61
N LEU A 271 -1.40 -14.97 -7.70
CA LEU A 271 -0.07 -15.52 -7.98
C LEU A 271 -0.08 -17.03 -8.18
N ASP A 272 -0.77 -17.79 -7.32
CA ASP A 272 -0.98 -19.24 -7.50
C ASP A 272 -1.63 -19.52 -8.88
N TYR A 273 -2.65 -18.75 -9.25
CA TYR A 273 -3.28 -18.84 -10.57
C TYR A 273 -2.32 -18.52 -11.74
N LEU A 274 -1.53 -17.44 -11.64
CA LEU A 274 -0.58 -17.05 -12.68
C LEU A 274 0.62 -18.01 -12.82
N VAL A 275 1.02 -18.70 -11.74
CA VAL A 275 2.16 -19.63 -11.73
C VAL A 275 1.75 -21.06 -12.09
N TYR A 276 0.62 -21.55 -11.59
CA TYR A 276 0.20 -22.95 -11.78
C TYR A 276 -0.82 -23.13 -12.91
N VAL A 277 -1.92 -22.37 -12.87
CA VAL A 277 -3.07 -22.57 -13.78
C VAL A 277 -2.78 -22.05 -15.18
N VAL A 278 -2.19 -20.86 -15.30
CA VAL A 278 -1.90 -20.23 -16.60
C VAL A 278 -1.00 -21.08 -17.51
N PRO A 279 0.10 -21.71 -17.04
CA PRO A 279 0.88 -22.64 -17.87
C PRO A 279 0.10 -23.86 -18.36
N LEU A 280 -0.83 -24.41 -17.57
CA LEU A 280 -1.67 -25.54 -17.99
C LEU A 280 -2.69 -25.11 -19.06
N ARG A 281 -3.38 -23.98 -18.86
CA ARG A 281 -4.27 -23.38 -19.89
C ARG A 281 -3.52 -23.07 -21.18
N GLN A 282 -2.27 -22.61 -21.08
CA GLN A 282 -1.38 -22.39 -22.22
C GLN A 282 -0.98 -23.71 -22.92
N ALA A 283 -0.92 -24.85 -22.22
CA ALA A 283 -0.72 -26.15 -22.85
C ALA A 283 -1.97 -26.60 -23.62
N PHE A 284 -3.17 -26.47 -23.04
CA PHE A 284 -4.44 -26.78 -23.71
C PHE A 284 -4.61 -25.96 -25.00
N LEU A 285 -4.37 -24.64 -24.92
CA LEU A 285 -4.43 -23.74 -26.08
C LEU A 285 -3.43 -24.13 -27.20
N ARG A 286 -2.30 -24.74 -26.85
CA ARG A 286 -1.30 -25.22 -27.83
C ARG A 286 -1.70 -26.52 -28.52
N GLN A 287 -2.54 -27.37 -27.92
CA GLN A 287 -3.09 -28.53 -28.62
C GLN A 287 -3.96 -28.09 -29.80
N SER A 288 -4.91 -27.17 -29.57
CA SER A 288 -5.79 -26.65 -30.62
C SER A 288 -5.09 -25.68 -31.59
N SER A 289 -3.93 -25.13 -31.21
CA SER A 289 -3.16 -24.17 -32.02
C SER A 289 -1.69 -24.08 -31.58
N PRO A 290 -0.75 -24.85 -32.17
CA PRO A 290 0.62 -25.01 -31.64
C PRO A 290 1.46 -23.74 -31.44
N ARG A 291 1.14 -22.64 -32.12
CA ARG A 291 1.81 -21.33 -31.96
C ARG A 291 0.98 -20.29 -31.19
N ALA A 292 -0.19 -20.65 -30.67
CA ALA A 292 -1.03 -19.73 -29.92
C ALA A 292 -0.43 -19.43 -28.54
N ILE A 293 -0.43 -18.14 -28.18
CA ILE A 293 0.00 -17.64 -26.88
C ILE A 293 -1.25 -17.16 -26.13
N MET A 294 -1.41 -17.55 -24.87
CA MET A 294 -2.56 -17.14 -24.05
C MET A 294 -2.57 -15.60 -23.92
N SER A 295 -3.76 -15.00 -23.76
CA SER A 295 -3.90 -13.56 -23.65
C SER A 295 -3.10 -12.98 -22.47
N ALA A 296 -2.61 -11.75 -22.65
CA ALA A 296 -1.96 -10.97 -21.58
C ALA A 296 -2.98 -10.30 -20.65
N TYR A 297 -4.24 -10.18 -21.07
CA TYR A 297 -5.34 -9.68 -20.22
C TYR A 297 -5.81 -10.77 -19.25
N LEU A 298 -6.10 -10.40 -18.01
CA LEU A 298 -6.66 -11.33 -17.01
C LEU A 298 -8.08 -11.81 -17.39
N TRP A 299 -8.88 -10.91 -17.95
CA TRP A 299 -10.33 -11.07 -18.14
C TRP A 299 -10.66 -11.40 -19.60
N TRP A 300 -10.05 -12.46 -20.13
CA TRP A 300 -10.13 -12.84 -21.54
C TRP A 300 -10.85 -14.17 -21.72
N LYS A 301 -11.73 -14.24 -22.71
CA LYS A 301 -12.46 -15.45 -23.13
C LYS A 301 -12.84 -15.35 -24.60
N ASP A 302 -12.83 -16.47 -25.33
CA ASP A 302 -13.39 -16.58 -26.68
C ASP A 302 -12.88 -15.49 -27.67
N ARG A 303 -11.57 -15.22 -27.62
CA ARG A 303 -10.83 -14.19 -28.38
C ARG A 303 -11.10 -12.73 -27.97
N ALA A 304 -12.05 -12.46 -27.09
CA ALA A 304 -12.36 -11.12 -26.60
C ALA A 304 -11.90 -10.89 -25.14
N VAL A 305 -11.84 -9.62 -24.73
CA VAL A 305 -11.94 -9.24 -23.32
C VAL A 305 -13.41 -9.33 -22.90
N TRP A 306 -13.71 -9.64 -21.64
CA TRP A 306 -15.07 -9.70 -21.13
C TRP A 306 -15.89 -8.44 -21.43
N ALA A 307 -17.14 -8.64 -21.84
CA ALA A 307 -18.03 -7.57 -22.26
C ALA A 307 -18.58 -6.73 -21.10
N ASP A 308 -18.94 -5.47 -21.39
CA ASP A 308 -19.56 -4.56 -20.42
C ASP A 308 -20.82 -5.16 -19.77
N ASN A 309 -21.05 -4.83 -18.49
CA ASN A 309 -22.03 -5.41 -17.56
C ASN A 309 -21.67 -6.79 -16.99
N GLN A 310 -20.56 -7.42 -17.40
CA GLN A 310 -20.12 -8.67 -16.79
C GLN A 310 -19.73 -8.48 -15.32
N LEU A 311 -19.19 -7.33 -14.93
CA LEU A 311 -18.90 -7.01 -13.53
C LEU A 311 -20.18 -6.94 -12.68
N THR A 312 -21.26 -6.36 -13.23
CA THR A 312 -22.57 -6.24 -12.55
C THR A 312 -23.12 -7.62 -12.22
N ARG A 313 -23.16 -8.51 -13.23
CA ARG A 313 -23.62 -9.90 -13.07
C ARG A 313 -22.79 -10.69 -12.07
N CYS A 314 -21.48 -10.43 -12.00
CA CYS A 314 -20.60 -11.10 -11.03
C CYS A 314 -20.91 -10.65 -9.60
N MET A 315 -21.09 -9.34 -9.37
CA MET A 315 -21.38 -8.80 -8.04
C MET A 315 -22.79 -9.19 -7.56
N GLU A 316 -23.80 -9.17 -8.43
CA GLU A 316 -25.16 -9.63 -8.10
C GLU A 316 -25.17 -11.11 -7.68
N ARG A 317 -24.47 -11.98 -8.43
CA ARG A 317 -24.32 -13.39 -8.06
C ARG A 317 -23.50 -13.58 -6.77
N ALA A 318 -22.59 -12.66 -6.44
CA ALA A 318 -21.86 -12.66 -5.18
C ALA A 318 -22.77 -12.30 -3.99
N CYS A 319 -23.60 -11.27 -4.12
CA CYS A 319 -24.58 -10.88 -3.10
C CYS A 319 -25.51 -12.05 -2.75
N VAL A 320 -26.06 -12.73 -3.78
CA VAL A 320 -26.92 -13.91 -3.62
C VAL A 320 -26.19 -15.07 -2.93
N ARG A 321 -24.93 -15.36 -3.28
CA ARG A 321 -24.12 -16.40 -2.59
C ARG A 321 -23.84 -16.06 -1.13
N ALA A 322 -23.52 -14.79 -0.86
CA ALA A 322 -23.24 -14.29 0.48
C ALA A 322 -24.50 -14.07 1.34
N LYS A 323 -25.70 -14.16 0.75
CA LYS A 323 -26.99 -13.85 1.39
C LYS A 323 -27.06 -12.41 1.93
N VAL A 324 -26.50 -11.47 1.18
CA VAL A 324 -26.54 -10.03 1.49
C VAL A 324 -27.39 -9.28 0.45
N PRO A 325 -27.88 -8.05 0.76
CA PRO A 325 -28.67 -7.23 -0.16
C PRO A 325 -28.03 -7.05 -1.55
N ARG A 326 -28.85 -6.89 -2.60
CA ARG A 326 -28.38 -6.81 -4.00
C ARG A 326 -27.66 -5.50 -4.25
N LEU A 327 -26.34 -5.52 -4.20
CA LEU A 327 -25.50 -4.37 -4.47
C LEU A 327 -25.26 -4.18 -5.97
N HIS A 328 -25.58 -2.99 -6.48
CA HIS A 328 -25.26 -2.56 -7.85
C HIS A 328 -23.97 -1.71 -7.86
N ILE A 329 -23.25 -1.70 -8.99
CA ILE A 329 -21.97 -0.97 -9.12
C ILE A 329 -22.14 0.55 -8.89
N ALA A 330 -23.27 1.13 -9.29
CA ALA A 330 -23.57 2.55 -9.06
C ALA A 330 -23.65 2.85 -7.56
N ASN A 331 -24.51 2.11 -6.85
CA ASN A 331 -24.73 2.19 -5.41
C ASN A 331 -23.40 1.96 -4.65
N TRP A 332 -22.63 0.92 -5.00
CA TRP A 332 -21.29 0.69 -4.43
C TRP A 332 -20.33 1.86 -4.66
N ARG A 333 -20.34 2.49 -5.84
CA ARG A 333 -19.54 3.69 -6.15
C ARG A 333 -19.99 4.94 -5.39
N GLN A 334 -21.22 4.98 -4.87
CA GLN A 334 -21.73 6.05 -4.00
C GLN A 334 -21.35 5.74 -2.54
N MET A 335 -21.76 4.57 -2.03
CA MET A 335 -21.41 4.05 -0.71
C MET A 335 -19.91 4.16 -0.40
N THR A 336 -19.03 3.75 -1.32
CA THR A 336 -17.57 3.82 -1.13
C THR A 336 -17.00 5.24 -0.99
N VAL A 337 -17.76 6.27 -1.37
CA VAL A 337 -17.39 7.67 -1.11
C VAL A 337 -18.02 8.19 0.17
N ASN A 338 -19.30 7.90 0.43
CA ASN A 338 -19.90 8.20 1.73
C ASN A 338 -19.09 7.54 2.87
N ILE A 339 -18.52 6.35 2.64
CA ILE A 339 -17.57 5.67 3.54
C ILE A 339 -16.26 6.45 3.68
N VAL A 340 -15.65 6.94 2.59
CA VAL A 340 -14.41 7.71 2.69
C VAL A 340 -14.62 9.05 3.42
N GLU A 341 -15.72 9.74 3.13
CA GLU A 341 -16.12 10.97 3.80
C GLU A 341 -16.42 10.71 5.29
N THR A 342 -17.31 9.78 5.63
CA THR A 342 -17.73 9.56 7.04
C THR A 342 -16.71 8.82 7.93
N LYS A 343 -15.82 7.98 7.37
CA LYS A 343 -14.88 7.17 8.16
C LYS A 343 -13.44 7.68 8.15
N PHE A 344 -13.06 8.56 7.21
CA PHE A 344 -11.70 9.08 7.09
C PHE A 344 -11.63 10.62 7.10
N ALA A 345 -12.62 11.34 6.59
CA ALA A 345 -12.69 12.81 6.66
C ALA A 345 -13.32 13.30 7.98
N GLY A 346 -12.70 12.94 9.09
CA GLY A 346 -13.30 13.05 10.43
C GLY A 346 -13.79 14.45 10.83
N LYS A 347 -15.12 14.59 10.92
CA LYS A 347 -15.88 15.67 11.58
C LYS A 347 -15.88 17.09 10.98
N ASP A 348 -14.95 17.46 10.12
CA ASP A 348 -14.90 18.81 9.51
C ASP A 348 -15.86 18.93 8.31
N LEU A 349 -17.15 18.63 8.57
CA LEU A 349 -18.23 18.51 7.59
C LEU A 349 -18.82 19.88 7.19
N ALA A 350 -17.97 20.89 6.97
CA ALA A 350 -18.37 22.23 6.56
C ALA A 350 -18.19 22.48 5.05
N CYS A 351 -17.21 21.82 4.40
CA CYS A 351 -16.74 22.19 3.06
C CYS A 351 -17.56 21.61 1.87
N PHE A 352 -18.76 21.08 2.10
CA PHE A 352 -19.60 20.49 1.04
C PHE A 352 -21.09 20.89 1.05
N GLU A 353 -21.54 21.71 2.00
CA GLU A 353 -22.76 22.51 1.85
C GLU A 353 -22.41 23.89 1.26
N GLY A 354 -23.37 24.55 0.60
CA GLY A 354 -23.21 25.91 0.10
C GLY A 354 -23.13 26.05 -1.43
N VAL A 355 -24.29 26.00 -2.09
CA VAL A 355 -24.45 26.64 -3.40
C VAL A 355 -24.65 28.14 -3.18
N GLY A 356 -23.65 28.94 -3.52
CA GLY A 356 -23.80 30.40 -3.67
C GLY A 356 -23.52 31.24 -2.42
N ALA A 357 -22.23 31.47 -2.15
CA ALA A 357 -21.72 32.70 -1.56
C ALA A 357 -20.69 33.32 -2.52
N ASN A 358 -20.33 34.58 -2.33
CA ASN A 358 -19.43 35.32 -3.23
C ASN A 358 -17.94 35.01 -2.92
N ASP A 359 -17.05 35.60 -3.71
CA ASP A 359 -15.60 35.50 -3.58
C ASP A 359 -15.05 36.03 -2.22
N ASP A 360 -13.76 35.76 -1.99
CA ASP A 360 -12.87 36.29 -0.93
C ASP A 360 -13.07 35.81 0.52
N GLU A 361 -12.60 34.59 0.82
CA GLU A 361 -12.09 34.20 2.16
C GLU A 361 -10.92 33.19 2.01
N GLU A 362 -9.84 33.34 2.79
CA GLU A 362 -8.56 32.62 2.57
C GLU A 362 -8.43 31.28 3.34
N ASP A 363 -9.33 30.99 4.29
CA ASP A 363 -9.22 29.85 5.21
C ASP A 363 -9.92 28.58 4.70
N ALA A 364 -9.26 27.86 3.78
CA ALA A 364 -9.63 26.50 3.39
C ALA A 364 -8.75 25.46 4.12
N GLU A 365 -9.30 24.82 5.17
CA GLU A 365 -8.56 23.88 6.03
C GLU A 365 -7.92 22.71 5.27
N GLU A 366 -6.76 22.22 5.76
CA GLU A 366 -5.87 21.32 5.01
C GLU A 366 -6.45 19.88 4.91
N ILE A 367 -7.36 19.65 3.95
CA ILE A 367 -7.91 18.33 3.61
C ILE A 367 -6.77 17.31 3.51
N ASP A 368 -6.82 16.21 4.28
CA ASP A 368 -5.72 15.25 4.37
C ASP A 368 -5.30 14.60 3.02
N ASP A 369 -4.00 14.29 2.89
CA ASP A 369 -3.37 13.75 1.68
C ASP A 369 -3.78 12.29 1.37
N ASP A 370 -4.11 11.48 2.37
CA ASP A 370 -4.66 10.13 2.13
C ASP A 370 -6.11 10.21 1.65
N ILE A 371 -6.95 11.13 2.17
CA ILE A 371 -8.30 11.40 1.61
C ILE A 371 -8.20 11.89 0.15
N ARG A 372 -7.23 12.76 -0.16
CA ARG A 372 -6.94 13.18 -1.56
C ARG A 372 -6.56 11.98 -2.43
N THR A 373 -5.83 11.00 -1.88
CA THR A 373 -5.38 9.80 -2.61
C THR A 373 -6.50 8.77 -2.79
N MET A 374 -7.30 8.50 -1.75
CA MET A 374 -8.57 7.75 -1.81
C MET A 374 -9.48 8.30 -2.92
N THR A 375 -9.73 9.61 -2.92
CA THR A 375 -10.60 10.28 -3.90
C THR A 375 -10.04 10.19 -5.33
N ARG A 376 -8.71 10.19 -5.49
CA ARG A 376 -8.06 10.02 -6.80
C ARG A 376 -8.35 8.64 -7.40
N GLN A 377 -8.48 7.57 -6.62
CA GLN A 377 -8.78 6.23 -7.12
C GLN A 377 -10.14 6.12 -7.86
N ARG A 378 -11.07 7.08 -7.68
CA ARG A 378 -12.40 7.15 -8.36
C ARG A 378 -12.38 7.63 -9.82
N ASN A 379 -11.26 8.23 -10.26
CA ASN A 379 -11.10 8.86 -11.58
C ASN A 379 -12.16 9.89 -12.00
N HIS A 380 -12.84 10.55 -11.05
CA HIS A 380 -13.72 11.69 -11.31
C HIS A 380 -12.95 13.03 -11.33
N SER A 381 -13.58 14.08 -11.86
CA SER A 381 -13.09 15.45 -11.77
C SER A 381 -13.65 16.14 -10.53
N THR A 382 -12.80 16.81 -9.75
CA THR A 382 -13.17 17.69 -8.64
C THR A 382 -12.58 19.07 -8.92
N ARG A 383 -13.46 20.07 -9.12
CA ARG A 383 -13.11 21.37 -9.74
C ARG A 383 -12.03 22.16 -8.98
N VAL A 384 -11.90 21.94 -7.67
CA VAL A 384 -10.92 22.58 -6.79
C VAL A 384 -9.52 21.91 -6.85
N MET A 385 -9.44 20.58 -7.00
CA MET A 385 -8.17 19.84 -6.85
C MET A 385 -7.12 20.08 -7.95
N ASN A 386 -7.52 20.56 -9.13
CA ASN A 386 -6.61 20.67 -10.28
C ASN A 386 -5.56 21.79 -10.16
N ARG A 387 -5.72 22.75 -9.23
CA ARG A 387 -4.88 23.96 -9.20
C ARG A 387 -3.49 23.74 -8.56
N SER A 388 -3.35 22.80 -7.61
CA SER A 388 -2.10 22.63 -6.84
C SER A 388 -0.99 21.87 -7.59
N TYR A 389 -1.30 21.15 -8.68
CA TYR A 389 -0.35 20.26 -9.37
C TYR A 389 0.38 20.91 -10.57
N ALA A 390 0.21 22.22 -10.80
CA ALA A 390 0.89 22.92 -11.89
C ALA A 390 2.38 23.19 -11.60
N ASN A 391 2.76 23.41 -10.34
CA ASN A 391 4.03 24.06 -9.97
C ASN A 391 5.15 23.08 -9.54
N GLN A 392 4.93 21.77 -9.56
CA GLN A 392 5.89 20.76 -9.04
C GLN A 392 6.53 19.86 -10.11
N LEU A 393 6.48 20.23 -11.40
CA LEU A 393 6.96 19.40 -12.51
C LEU A 393 8.49 19.40 -12.74
N ASN A 394 9.26 20.16 -11.94
CA ASN A 394 10.71 20.37 -12.15
C ASN A 394 11.61 19.69 -11.09
N ALA A 395 11.13 18.68 -10.35
CA ALA A 395 11.91 17.97 -9.33
C ALA A 395 12.02 16.46 -9.62
N ASN A 396 13.26 15.95 -9.68
CA ASN A 396 13.71 14.56 -9.88
C ASN A 396 12.62 13.46 -9.96
N PHE A 397 12.34 13.01 -11.18
CA PHE A 397 11.33 12.00 -11.54
C PHE A 397 11.28 10.75 -10.64
N GLY A 398 12.42 10.21 -10.21
CA GLY A 398 12.48 8.99 -9.40
C GLY A 398 11.76 9.11 -8.04
N ASN A 399 11.96 10.23 -7.34
CA ASN A 399 11.38 10.45 -6.01
C ASN A 399 9.86 10.63 -6.08
N VAL A 400 9.34 11.17 -7.20
CA VAL A 400 7.91 11.37 -7.43
C VAL A 400 7.18 10.04 -7.61
N TRP A 401 7.79 9.08 -8.34
CA TRP A 401 7.17 7.79 -8.63
C TRP A 401 7.09 6.89 -7.39
N ASP A 402 8.18 6.74 -6.63
CA ASP A 402 8.14 5.97 -5.37
C ASP A 402 7.23 6.63 -4.33
N GLY A 403 7.24 7.96 -4.20
CA GLY A 403 6.30 8.68 -3.34
C GLY A 403 4.83 8.53 -3.79
N LEU A 404 4.55 8.33 -5.07
CA LEU A 404 3.20 8.01 -5.57
C LEU A 404 2.80 6.57 -5.20
N ILE A 405 3.70 5.59 -5.33
CA ILE A 405 3.47 4.21 -4.86
C ILE A 405 3.17 4.21 -3.36
N HIS A 406 4.02 4.83 -2.53
CA HIS A 406 3.91 4.80 -1.07
C HIS A 406 2.58 5.38 -0.56
N ARG A 407 2.06 6.47 -1.14
CA ARG A 407 0.73 7.02 -0.80
C ARG A 407 -0.41 6.06 -1.17
N ASN A 408 -0.36 5.45 -2.35
CA ASN A 408 -1.37 4.46 -2.74
C ASN A 408 -1.27 3.16 -1.92
N LEU A 409 -0.09 2.80 -1.41
CA LEU A 409 0.10 1.73 -0.42
C LEU A 409 -0.56 2.08 0.92
N CYS A 410 -0.43 3.32 1.41
CA CYS A 410 -1.12 3.77 2.61
C CYS A 410 -2.64 3.71 2.42
N THR A 411 -3.15 4.33 1.35
CA THR A 411 -4.58 4.33 0.97
C THR A 411 -5.16 2.91 0.85
N SER A 412 -4.51 1.99 0.12
CA SER A 412 -4.96 0.59 0.04
C SER A 412 -4.73 -0.22 1.33
N SER A 413 -3.96 0.28 2.31
CA SER A 413 -3.83 -0.36 3.63
C SER A 413 -4.92 0.13 4.59
N LEU A 414 -5.19 1.43 4.60
CA LEU A 414 -6.35 2.05 5.27
C LEU A 414 -7.68 1.39 4.84
N TRP A 415 -7.84 1.11 3.55
CA TRP A 415 -9.02 0.41 3.04
C TRP A 415 -9.11 -1.05 3.54
N ARG A 416 -7.99 -1.75 3.69
CA ARG A 416 -7.97 -3.15 4.21
C ARG A 416 -8.26 -3.21 5.71
N GLU A 417 -7.74 -2.24 6.45
CA GLU A 417 -7.93 -2.08 7.91
C GLU A 417 -9.40 -1.79 8.26
N LEU A 418 -10.10 -0.99 7.44
CA LEU A 418 -11.54 -0.72 7.60
C LEU A 418 -12.42 -1.98 7.60
N TRP A 419 -12.05 -2.99 6.82
CA TRP A 419 -12.79 -4.25 6.68
C TRP A 419 -12.11 -5.44 7.37
N ASP A 420 -11.05 -5.20 8.15
CA ASP A 420 -10.19 -6.20 8.82
C ASP A 420 -9.76 -7.40 7.93
N LEU A 421 -9.48 -7.14 6.64
CA LEU A 421 -9.34 -8.21 5.64
C LEU A 421 -8.16 -9.16 5.90
N ASP A 422 -7.08 -8.66 6.47
CA ASP A 422 -5.90 -9.48 6.76
C ASP A 422 -6.20 -10.51 7.87
N THR A 423 -7.10 -10.20 8.81
CA THR A 423 -7.63 -11.14 9.82
C THR A 423 -8.73 -12.03 9.23
N VAL A 424 -9.80 -11.43 8.68
CA VAL A 424 -10.99 -12.13 8.19
C VAL A 424 -10.67 -13.16 7.11
N LEU A 425 -9.73 -12.84 6.19
CA LEU A 425 -9.29 -13.76 5.14
C LEU A 425 -8.13 -14.67 5.61
N GLY A 426 -7.33 -14.23 6.59
CA GLY A 426 -6.27 -15.02 7.21
C GLY A 426 -6.82 -16.24 7.96
N ASP A 427 -7.88 -16.06 8.77
CA ASP A 427 -8.54 -17.15 9.48
C ASP A 427 -9.21 -18.15 8.53
N ALA A 428 -9.74 -17.69 7.39
CA ALA A 428 -10.26 -18.58 6.34
C ALA A 428 -9.16 -19.48 5.76
N VAL A 429 -7.97 -18.92 5.51
CA VAL A 429 -6.78 -19.68 5.08
C VAL A 429 -6.35 -20.69 6.15
N ALA A 430 -6.29 -20.29 7.42
CA ALA A 430 -5.89 -21.16 8.52
C ALA A 430 -6.88 -22.33 8.73
N ALA A 431 -8.18 -22.07 8.67
CA ALA A 431 -9.22 -23.09 8.81
C ALA A 431 -9.18 -24.12 7.66
N ALA A 432 -8.93 -23.68 6.42
CA ALA A 432 -8.73 -24.59 5.29
C ALA A 432 -7.47 -25.44 5.46
N GLY A 433 -6.38 -24.85 5.95
CA GLY A 433 -5.13 -25.57 6.24
C GLY A 433 -5.27 -26.64 7.31
N LYS A 434 -6.08 -26.39 8.36
CA LYS A 434 -6.32 -27.38 9.43
C LYS A 434 -7.03 -28.64 8.90
N ARG A 435 -8.09 -28.47 8.12
CA ARG A 435 -8.85 -29.59 7.53
C ARG A 435 -8.00 -30.50 6.65
N LYS A 436 -7.16 -29.93 5.77
CA LYS A 436 -6.23 -30.72 4.93
C LYS A 436 -5.08 -31.37 5.72
N ARG A 437 -4.82 -30.95 6.95
CA ARG A 437 -3.80 -31.55 7.82
C ARG A 437 -4.36 -32.74 8.60
N GLU A 438 -5.55 -32.58 9.17
CA GLU A 438 -6.29 -33.65 9.85
C GLU A 438 -6.56 -34.84 8.92
N ALA A 439 -6.83 -34.58 7.63
CA ALA A 439 -7.00 -35.61 6.59
C ALA A 439 -5.68 -36.18 6.01
N ALA A 440 -4.50 -35.72 6.47
CA ALA A 440 -3.19 -36.12 5.94
C ALA A 440 -2.31 -36.86 6.96
N GLU A 441 -2.74 -36.96 8.22
CA GLU A 441 -2.01 -37.65 9.29
C GLU A 441 -2.36 -39.15 9.41
N GLU A 442 -3.25 -39.67 8.54
CA GLU A 442 -3.59 -41.10 8.40
C GLU A 442 -2.74 -41.87 7.35
N ALA A 443 -1.73 -41.23 6.73
CA ALA A 443 -0.87 -41.84 5.70
C ALA A 443 0.62 -41.91 6.13
N GLU A 444 1.35 -42.88 5.59
CA GLU A 444 2.62 -43.40 6.15
C GLU A 444 3.80 -42.40 6.32
N PRO A 445 4.74 -42.70 7.24
CA PRO A 445 5.49 -41.67 7.96
C PRO A 445 6.82 -41.20 7.34
N ASP A 446 7.23 -41.69 6.17
CA ASP A 446 8.54 -41.33 5.59
C ASP A 446 8.45 -40.25 4.49
N ARG A 447 8.72 -39.00 4.87
CA ARG A 447 8.96 -37.88 3.94
C ARG A 447 10.35 -37.29 4.19
N PRO A 448 11.23 -37.21 3.18
CA PRO A 448 12.62 -36.81 3.37
C PRO A 448 12.76 -35.37 3.88
N ARG A 449 13.75 -35.17 4.76
CA ARG A 449 13.96 -33.95 5.57
C ARG A 449 14.27 -32.66 4.79
N MET A 450 14.23 -32.68 3.46
CA MET A 450 14.38 -31.51 2.58
C MET A 450 13.12 -30.61 2.61
N LEU A 451 11.92 -31.20 2.61
CA LEU A 451 10.67 -30.43 2.75
C LEU A 451 10.62 -29.65 4.08
N LYS A 452 11.18 -30.22 5.16
CA LYS A 452 11.31 -29.52 6.45
C LYS A 452 12.32 -28.37 6.44
N ARG A 453 13.19 -28.27 5.43
CA ARG A 453 14.11 -27.14 5.21
C ARG A 453 13.52 -26.07 4.27
N ILE A 454 12.65 -26.47 3.34
CA ILE A 454 11.96 -25.55 2.42
C ILE A 454 10.74 -24.91 3.11
N ALA A 455 9.97 -25.67 3.89
CA ALA A 455 8.89 -25.15 4.74
C ALA A 455 9.40 -24.39 5.99
N MET A 456 10.70 -24.51 6.30
CA MET A 456 11.43 -23.60 7.19
C MET A 456 12.40 -22.70 6.38
N GLY A 457 12.08 -22.43 5.11
CA GLY A 457 12.76 -21.41 4.31
C GLY A 457 12.71 -20.11 5.09
N MET A 458 13.88 -19.64 5.53
CA MET A 458 13.96 -19.01 6.85
C MET A 458 13.03 -17.81 6.97
N HIS A 459 12.28 -17.81 8.05
CA HIS A 459 11.83 -16.60 8.71
C HIS A 459 12.12 -16.91 10.18
N ARG A 460 13.19 -16.34 10.76
CA ARG A 460 13.46 -16.53 12.20
C ARG A 460 12.18 -16.11 12.94
N PRO A 461 11.48 -16.97 13.70
CA PRO A 461 10.35 -16.55 14.52
C PRO A 461 10.93 -15.81 15.73
N ARG A 462 11.37 -14.55 15.50
CA ARG A 462 12.11 -13.76 16.48
C ARG A 462 11.25 -13.62 17.74
N LYS A 463 11.76 -14.17 18.85
CA LYS A 463 11.02 -14.35 20.10
C LYS A 463 10.34 -13.05 20.54
N ARG A 464 9.07 -13.10 20.94
CA ARG A 464 8.42 -11.94 21.58
C ARG A 464 9.10 -11.69 22.92
N TRP A 465 9.70 -10.51 23.08
CA TRP A 465 10.41 -10.12 24.29
C TRP A 465 9.46 -9.41 25.27
N SER A 466 9.38 -9.90 26.51
CA SER A 466 8.71 -9.19 27.60
C SER A 466 9.61 -8.11 28.19
N ALA A 467 9.04 -7.04 28.74
CA ALA A 467 9.81 -5.95 29.34
C ALA A 467 10.75 -6.43 30.47
N ALA A 468 10.34 -7.42 31.26
CA ALA A 468 11.19 -8.06 32.28
C ALA A 468 12.37 -8.84 31.68
N ALA A 469 12.18 -9.53 30.54
CA ALA A 469 13.27 -10.22 29.85
C ALA A 469 14.25 -9.23 29.20
N LEU A 470 13.75 -8.11 28.68
CA LEU A 470 14.56 -7.02 28.16
C LEU A 470 15.37 -6.36 29.28
N LEU A 471 14.75 -6.08 30.43
CA LEU A 471 15.42 -5.50 31.59
C LEU A 471 16.53 -6.42 32.12
N LYS A 472 16.32 -7.73 32.17
CA LYS A 472 17.40 -8.70 32.47
C LYS A 472 18.55 -8.61 31.46
N GLY A 473 18.24 -8.42 30.18
CA GLY A 473 19.26 -8.16 29.14
C GLY A 473 20.06 -6.87 29.38
N VAL A 474 19.40 -5.78 29.79
CA VAL A 474 20.07 -4.50 30.11
C VAL A 474 20.99 -4.64 31.33
N ARG A 475 20.53 -5.35 32.37
CA ARG A 475 21.33 -5.63 33.57
C ARG A 475 22.59 -6.44 33.23
N GLY A 476 22.46 -7.45 32.38
CA GLY A 476 23.60 -8.20 31.84
C GLY A 476 24.55 -7.35 31.00
N LEU A 477 24.03 -6.47 30.14
CA LEU A 477 24.83 -5.57 29.29
C LEU A 477 25.69 -4.59 30.11
N TYR A 478 25.17 -4.03 31.20
CA TYR A 478 25.90 -3.10 32.07
C TYR A 478 26.57 -3.77 33.29
N ASN A 479 26.42 -5.09 33.46
CA ASN A 479 26.84 -5.84 34.64
C ASN A 479 26.34 -5.24 35.98
N ASP A 480 25.09 -4.78 36.01
CA ASP A 480 24.42 -4.21 37.19
C ASP A 480 23.00 -4.79 37.37
N ASP A 481 22.85 -5.72 38.32
CA ASP A 481 21.57 -6.36 38.65
C ASP A 481 20.52 -5.43 39.27
N LYS A 482 20.92 -4.25 39.76
CA LYS A 482 20.00 -3.26 40.38
C LYS A 482 19.43 -2.27 39.37
N LEU A 483 19.99 -2.21 38.17
CA LEU A 483 19.61 -1.29 37.10
C LEU A 483 18.11 -1.39 36.76
N GLN A 484 17.48 -0.21 36.58
CA GLN A 484 16.10 -0.04 36.15
C GLN A 484 16.04 0.83 34.88
N TRP A 485 14.90 0.82 34.18
CA TRP A 485 14.63 1.78 33.11
C TRP A 485 14.69 3.22 33.65
N LYS A 486 15.32 4.14 32.92
CA LYS A 486 15.40 5.57 33.32
C LYS A 486 14.03 6.23 33.39
N SER A 487 13.13 5.82 32.49
CA SER A 487 11.75 6.28 32.43
C SER A 487 10.87 5.21 31.79
N ALA A 488 9.58 5.19 32.14
CA ALA A 488 8.61 4.29 31.51
C ALA A 488 8.45 4.55 29.98
N ALA A 489 8.94 5.70 29.49
CA ALA A 489 9.02 5.98 28.06
C ALA A 489 10.20 5.24 27.40
N GLN A 490 11.35 5.11 28.08
CA GLN A 490 12.48 4.28 27.63
C GLN A 490 12.06 2.80 27.54
N GLU A 491 11.33 2.30 28.54
CA GLU A 491 10.79 0.93 28.57
C GLU A 491 9.83 0.66 27.40
N ARG A 492 8.85 1.57 27.17
CA ARG A 492 7.93 1.47 26.04
C ARG A 492 8.64 1.55 24.70
N ALA A 493 9.64 2.42 24.56
CA ALA A 493 10.46 2.54 23.35
C ALA A 493 11.22 1.24 23.08
N MET A 494 11.93 0.69 24.07
CA MET A 494 12.66 -0.57 23.95
C MET A 494 11.72 -1.74 23.60
N THR A 495 10.58 -1.85 24.28
CA THR A 495 9.59 -2.89 24.02
C THR A 495 9.00 -2.78 22.61
N THR A 496 8.78 -1.56 22.10
CA THR A 496 8.28 -1.31 20.74
C THR A 496 9.34 -1.65 19.66
N VAL A 497 10.60 -1.27 19.90
CA VAL A 497 11.73 -1.65 19.03
C VAL A 497 11.89 -3.17 18.97
N MET A 498 11.71 -3.86 20.10
CA MET A 498 11.81 -5.32 20.22
C MET A 498 10.52 -6.09 19.90
N SER A 499 9.40 -5.42 19.64
CA SER A 499 8.17 -6.02 19.11
C SER A 499 8.13 -6.07 17.58
N TRP A 500 9.22 -5.67 16.91
CA TRP A 500 9.42 -5.77 15.45
C TRP A 500 8.39 -5.03 14.58
N MET A 501 7.74 -3.99 15.11
CA MET A 501 7.01 -3.02 14.29
C MET A 501 7.95 -2.47 13.21
N GLU A 502 7.54 -2.49 11.93
CA GLU A 502 8.44 -2.13 10.82
C GLU A 502 8.95 -0.69 10.88
N GLN A 503 8.18 0.22 11.48
CA GLN A 503 8.48 1.65 11.50
C GLN A 503 8.23 2.17 12.91
N VAL A 504 9.29 2.61 13.59
CA VAL A 504 9.24 3.14 14.97
C VAL A 504 9.88 4.53 15.00
N VAL A 505 9.23 5.49 15.64
CA VAL A 505 9.75 6.86 15.83
C VAL A 505 9.81 7.13 17.33
N VAL A 506 11.02 7.34 17.86
CA VAL A 506 11.27 7.50 19.29
C VAL A 506 11.79 8.91 19.59
N ILE A 507 11.00 9.65 20.36
CA ILE A 507 11.23 11.07 20.67
C ILE A 507 11.42 11.18 22.19
N LEU A 508 12.67 11.14 22.63
CA LEU A 508 13.09 11.17 24.03
C LEU A 508 14.20 12.22 24.21
N GLY A 509 14.24 12.86 25.39
CA GLY A 509 15.23 13.88 25.72
C GLY A 509 16.70 13.44 25.56
N THR A 510 17.61 14.41 25.52
CA THR A 510 19.04 14.12 25.65
C THR A 510 19.33 13.59 27.06
N GLY A 511 20.05 12.46 27.15
CA GLY A 511 20.32 11.77 28.43
C GLY A 511 19.33 10.67 28.83
N GLU A 512 18.12 10.62 28.26
CA GLU A 512 17.07 9.59 28.51
C GLU A 512 17.47 8.16 28.08
N GLY A 513 18.68 7.97 27.53
CA GLY A 513 19.21 6.65 27.19
C GLY A 513 18.73 6.10 25.85
N LYS A 514 18.52 6.97 24.84
CA LYS A 514 18.21 6.58 23.45
C LYS A 514 19.20 5.55 22.89
N SER A 515 20.50 5.66 23.20
CA SER A 515 21.54 4.75 22.70
C SER A 515 21.30 3.28 23.09
N LEU A 516 20.65 3.02 24.22
CA LEU A 516 20.32 1.67 24.66
C LEU A 516 19.40 0.95 23.64
N LEU A 517 18.56 1.70 22.92
CA LEU A 517 17.59 1.21 21.94
C LEU A 517 18.25 0.54 20.72
N PHE A 518 19.52 0.83 20.44
CA PHE A 518 20.32 0.12 19.43
C PHE A 518 21.40 -0.78 20.04
N MET A 519 21.94 -0.46 21.23
CA MET A 519 22.94 -1.29 21.90
C MET A 519 22.39 -2.63 22.39
N LEU A 520 21.26 -2.66 23.12
CA LEU A 520 20.71 -3.92 23.66
C LEU A 520 20.35 -4.93 22.55
N PRO A 521 19.70 -4.56 21.43
CA PRO A 521 19.47 -5.46 20.30
C PRO A 521 20.66 -6.28 19.80
N CYS A 522 21.89 -5.78 19.98
CA CYS A 522 23.11 -6.40 19.46
C CYS A 522 23.62 -7.56 20.32
N VAL A 523 23.21 -7.64 21.61
CA VAL A 523 23.72 -8.63 22.58
C VAL A 523 22.69 -9.70 22.99
N LEU A 524 21.47 -9.66 22.44
CA LEU A 524 20.44 -10.66 22.72
C LEU A 524 20.64 -11.93 21.85
N PRO A 525 20.28 -13.14 22.31
CA PRO A 525 20.57 -14.39 21.58
C PRO A 525 19.99 -14.48 20.15
N ASP A 526 18.88 -13.78 19.87
CA ASP A 526 18.24 -13.75 18.55
C ASP A 526 18.79 -12.63 17.63
N ALA A 527 19.88 -11.96 18.03
CA ALA A 527 20.42 -10.78 17.35
C ALA A 527 20.64 -10.97 15.84
N GLY A 528 20.48 -9.85 15.14
CA GLY A 528 20.89 -9.63 13.76
C GLY A 528 21.51 -8.24 13.66
N VAL A 529 22.28 -8.00 12.60
CA VAL A 529 23.06 -6.78 12.39
C VAL A 529 22.19 -5.54 12.57
N THR A 530 22.61 -4.64 13.46
CA THR A 530 21.98 -3.33 13.62
C THR A 530 22.83 -2.30 12.89
N ILE A 531 22.27 -1.69 11.85
CA ILE A 531 22.91 -0.57 11.16
C ILE A 531 22.53 0.72 11.90
N LEU A 532 23.50 1.54 12.27
CA LEU A 532 23.31 2.84 12.91
C LEU A 532 23.83 3.94 11.99
N VAL A 533 22.89 4.68 11.38
CA VAL A 533 23.18 5.86 10.56
C VAL A 533 23.36 7.08 11.47
N LEU A 534 24.54 7.70 11.40
CA LEU A 534 24.90 8.90 12.15
C LEU A 534 24.99 10.13 11.23
N PRO A 535 24.16 11.16 11.42
CA PRO A 535 24.32 12.44 10.74
C PRO A 535 25.53 13.25 11.22
N LEU A 536 25.97 13.08 12.47
CA LEU A 536 27.01 13.93 13.07
C LEU A 536 28.25 13.10 13.42
N VAL A 537 29.34 13.33 12.68
CA VAL A 537 30.62 12.61 12.84
C VAL A 537 31.20 12.79 14.26
N SER A 538 31.03 13.97 14.86
CA SER A 538 31.43 14.27 16.24
C SER A 538 30.74 13.40 17.29
N LEU A 539 29.53 12.89 17.01
CA LEU A 539 28.79 11.99 17.90
C LEU A 539 29.38 10.57 17.91
N CYS A 540 30.13 10.20 16.86
CA CYS A 540 30.61 8.84 16.65
C CYS A 540 31.65 8.40 17.69
N GLY A 541 32.60 9.27 18.07
CA GLY A 541 33.71 8.92 18.97
C GLY A 541 33.25 8.48 20.38
N ASP A 542 32.33 9.24 20.99
CA ASP A 542 31.80 8.92 22.33
C ASP A 542 30.85 7.70 22.31
N LEU A 543 30.21 7.42 21.17
CA LEU A 543 29.40 6.20 20.99
C LEU A 543 30.30 4.97 20.79
N LEU A 544 31.34 5.05 19.95
CA LEU A 544 32.31 3.99 19.73
C LEU A 544 33.00 3.58 21.03
N ARG A 545 33.48 4.56 21.82
CA ARG A 545 34.10 4.30 23.12
C ARG A 545 33.17 3.53 24.06
N ARG A 546 31.89 3.90 24.15
CA ARG A 546 30.90 3.17 24.99
C ARG A 546 30.60 1.77 24.46
N VAL A 547 30.57 1.58 23.14
CA VAL A 547 30.36 0.26 22.52
C VAL A 547 31.55 -0.67 22.76
N GLN A 548 32.78 -0.11 22.78
CA GLN A 548 34.01 -0.80 23.18
C GLN A 548 34.03 -1.13 24.68
N GLU A 549 33.68 -0.17 25.55
CA GLU A 549 33.55 -0.37 27.01
C GLU A 549 32.53 -1.47 27.37
N LEU A 550 31.49 -1.66 26.54
CA LEU A 550 30.46 -2.69 26.68
C LEU A 550 30.77 -4.01 25.94
N GLY A 551 31.94 -4.14 25.32
CA GLY A 551 32.36 -5.37 24.62
C GLY A 551 31.50 -5.76 23.41
N ILE A 552 30.74 -4.83 22.82
CA ILE A 552 29.86 -5.09 21.68
C ILE A 552 30.70 -5.14 20.40
N ASP A 553 30.56 -6.22 19.62
CA ASP A 553 31.16 -6.31 18.30
C ASP A 553 30.61 -5.24 17.36
N HIS A 554 31.50 -4.48 16.74
CA HIS A 554 31.15 -3.33 15.93
C HIS A 554 32.09 -3.11 14.74
N LEU A 555 31.63 -2.26 13.84
CA LEU A 555 32.31 -1.84 12.62
C LEU A 555 31.95 -0.39 12.31
N VAL A 556 32.92 0.40 11.84
CA VAL A 556 32.64 1.67 11.15
C VAL A 556 32.74 1.38 9.66
N TRP A 557 31.60 1.35 8.97
CA TRP A 557 31.55 0.96 7.57
C TRP A 557 32.04 2.09 6.66
N ALA A 558 32.86 1.72 5.67
CA ALA A 558 33.35 2.60 4.62
C ALA A 558 33.19 1.91 3.25
N PRO A 559 33.17 2.67 2.13
CA PRO A 559 33.18 2.11 0.78
C PRO A 559 34.29 1.07 0.59
N GLY A 560 33.92 -0.13 0.12
CA GLY A 560 34.82 -1.29 -0.01
C GLY A 560 34.86 -2.24 1.20
N GLU A 561 34.18 -1.94 2.31
CA GLU A 561 34.10 -2.84 3.47
C GLU A 561 33.01 -3.91 3.27
N GLU A 562 33.38 -5.18 3.46
CA GLU A 562 32.51 -6.35 3.32
C GLU A 562 32.27 -7.10 4.64
N ARG A 563 33.04 -6.81 5.70
CA ARG A 563 32.87 -7.41 7.03
C ARG A 563 31.47 -7.17 7.58
N ASP A 564 30.89 -8.22 8.16
CA ASP A 564 29.69 -8.15 8.98
C ASP A 564 30.06 -8.04 10.46
N ALA A 565 29.31 -7.24 11.22
CA ALA A 565 29.47 -7.06 12.67
C ALA A 565 28.10 -6.85 13.34
N SER A 566 28.00 -7.06 14.66
CA SER A 566 26.71 -6.92 15.38
C SER A 566 26.14 -5.49 15.31
N LEU A 567 26.99 -4.47 15.44
CA LEU A 567 26.62 -3.05 15.31
C LEU A 567 27.47 -2.35 14.22
N VAL A 568 26.82 -1.90 13.15
CA VAL A 568 27.49 -1.26 12.01
C VAL A 568 27.19 0.25 12.00
N PHE A 569 28.18 1.05 12.37
CA PHE A 569 28.14 2.51 12.26
C PHE A 569 28.36 2.94 10.81
N VAL A 570 27.56 3.90 10.34
CA VAL A 570 27.72 4.49 9.00
C VAL A 570 27.37 5.98 9.03
N THR A 571 28.08 6.84 8.30
CA THR A 571 27.68 8.25 8.13
C THR A 571 26.52 8.36 7.13
N VAL A 572 25.74 9.44 7.18
CA VAL A 572 24.66 9.66 6.19
C VAL A 572 25.21 9.73 4.75
N GLU A 573 26.39 10.34 4.57
CA GLU A 573 27.11 10.40 3.30
C GLU A 573 27.45 9.00 2.77
N ALA A 574 28.02 8.13 3.62
CA ALA A 574 28.34 6.76 3.23
C ALA A 574 27.07 5.92 3.00
N ALA A 575 26.02 6.11 3.81
CA ALA A 575 24.75 5.40 3.71
C ALA A 575 24.00 5.70 2.40
N SER A 576 24.21 6.89 1.83
CA SER A 576 23.63 7.33 0.56
C SER A 576 24.38 6.79 -0.67
N THR A 577 25.46 6.03 -0.50
CA THR A 577 26.19 5.39 -1.61
C THR A 577 25.47 4.15 -2.17
N SER A 578 25.73 3.82 -3.43
CA SER A 578 25.26 2.58 -4.05
C SER A 578 25.90 1.33 -3.43
N GLN A 579 27.17 1.40 -3.03
CA GLN A 579 27.89 0.32 -2.36
C GLN A 579 27.25 -0.01 -1.00
N PHE A 580 26.91 1.00 -0.18
CA PHE A 580 26.24 0.73 1.09
C PHE A 580 24.85 0.13 0.91
N ARG A 581 24.08 0.59 -0.09
CA ARG A 581 22.81 -0.05 -0.44
C ARG A 581 23.01 -1.51 -0.82
N ALA A 582 24.03 -1.86 -1.60
CA ALA A 582 24.33 -3.25 -1.94
C ALA A 582 24.68 -4.10 -0.69
N TYR A 583 25.51 -3.56 0.23
CA TYR A 583 25.83 -4.19 1.53
C TYR A 583 24.56 -4.43 2.38
N ALA A 584 23.72 -3.41 2.54
CA ALA A 584 22.47 -3.52 3.32
C ALA A 584 21.44 -4.46 2.65
N HIS A 585 21.34 -4.47 1.32
CA HIS A 585 20.50 -5.42 0.57
C HIS A 585 21.02 -6.86 0.67
N ARG A 586 22.35 -7.08 0.68
CA ARG A 586 22.95 -8.40 0.96
C ARG A 586 22.50 -8.89 2.34
N LEU A 587 22.71 -8.09 3.39
CA LEU A 587 22.32 -8.42 4.77
C LEU A 587 20.83 -8.68 4.93
N ALA A 588 19.97 -7.97 4.18
CA ALA A 588 18.53 -8.21 4.16
C ALA A 588 18.18 -9.55 3.47
N ALA A 589 18.79 -9.82 2.32
CA ALA A 589 18.57 -11.05 1.55
C ALA A 589 19.07 -12.32 2.29
N THR A 590 20.18 -12.23 3.03
CA THR A 590 20.69 -13.30 3.91
C THR A 590 19.98 -13.37 5.27
N GLN A 591 19.03 -12.47 5.54
CA GLN A 591 18.32 -12.31 6.82
C GLN A 591 19.20 -12.05 8.05
N GLN A 592 20.47 -11.70 7.83
CA GLN A 592 21.38 -11.26 8.89
C GLN A 592 20.98 -9.87 9.41
N LEU A 593 20.31 -9.04 8.61
CA LEU A 593 19.87 -7.71 9.01
C LEU A 593 18.81 -7.76 10.12
N GLY A 594 19.12 -7.18 11.26
CA GLY A 594 18.20 -6.93 12.35
C GLY A 594 17.28 -5.76 12.02
N ARG A 595 17.86 -4.56 11.94
CA ARG A 595 17.17 -3.27 11.78
C ARG A 595 18.12 -2.17 11.27
N ILE A 596 17.59 -1.10 10.71
CA ILE A 596 18.30 0.17 10.46
C ILE A 596 17.78 1.21 11.45
N VAL A 597 18.72 1.88 12.12
CA VAL A 597 18.50 2.95 13.10
C VAL A 597 19.07 4.24 12.53
N ILE A 598 18.30 5.33 12.61
CA ILE A 598 18.76 6.67 12.20
C ILE A 598 18.75 7.54 13.46
N ASP A 599 19.93 7.96 13.92
CA ASP A 599 20.06 8.86 15.08
C ASP A 599 19.98 10.33 14.67
N GLU A 600 19.60 11.19 15.61
CA GLU A 600 19.19 12.59 15.40
C GLU A 600 18.36 12.83 14.12
N ALA A 601 17.37 11.95 13.92
CA ALA A 601 16.55 11.85 12.71
C ALA A 601 15.84 13.16 12.31
N HIS A 602 15.61 14.10 13.22
CA HIS A 602 14.99 15.39 12.90
C HIS A 602 15.76 16.17 11.80
N LEU A 603 17.06 15.91 11.64
CA LEU A 603 17.89 16.50 10.59
C LEU A 603 17.42 16.14 9.16
N THR A 604 16.60 15.09 8.97
CA THR A 604 16.02 14.78 7.65
C THR A 604 15.03 15.82 7.15
N ILE A 605 14.53 16.70 8.04
CA ILE A 605 13.70 17.87 7.68
C ILE A 605 14.39 19.21 7.98
N THR A 606 15.24 19.31 9.00
CA THR A 606 15.89 20.59 9.37
C THR A 606 17.25 20.81 8.70
N ALA A 607 17.78 19.83 7.97
CA ALA A 607 19.03 19.94 7.22
C ALA A 607 18.94 19.49 5.75
N SER A 608 17.78 19.00 5.29
CA SER A 608 17.57 18.51 3.92
C SER A 608 17.76 19.57 2.84
N GLU A 609 17.56 20.85 3.15
CA GLU A 609 17.67 21.95 2.18
C GLU A 609 19.12 22.33 1.82
N TYR A 610 20.08 22.07 2.72
CA TYR A 610 21.49 22.43 2.54
C TYR A 610 22.46 21.24 2.63
N ARG A 611 22.00 20.07 3.06
CA ARG A 611 22.80 18.83 3.11
C ARG A 611 22.11 17.73 2.34
N GLN A 612 22.37 17.68 1.03
CA GLN A 612 21.78 16.75 0.07
C GLN A 612 21.75 15.29 0.54
N ALA A 613 22.81 14.82 1.21
CA ALA A 613 22.89 13.46 1.76
C ALA A 613 21.74 13.12 2.74
N MET A 614 21.17 14.10 3.45
CA MET A 614 20.00 13.90 4.32
C MET A 614 18.70 13.65 3.54
N ALA A 615 18.59 14.18 2.31
CA ALA A 615 17.49 13.89 1.40
C ALA A 615 17.71 12.55 0.67
N ASP A 616 18.94 12.31 0.19
CA ASP A 616 19.34 11.06 -0.46
C ASP A 616 19.24 9.84 0.48
N LEU A 617 19.27 10.04 1.80
CA LEU A 617 19.05 9.01 2.81
C LEU A 617 17.69 8.30 2.61
N ALA A 618 16.69 8.95 2.00
CA ALA A 618 15.44 8.30 1.63
C ALA A 618 15.64 7.07 0.73
N LEU A 619 16.69 7.02 -0.10
CA LEU A 619 16.99 5.88 -0.99
C LEU A 619 17.30 4.58 -0.24
N ILE A 620 17.72 4.66 1.02
CA ILE A 620 17.94 3.47 1.85
C ILE A 620 16.62 2.72 2.16
N ARG A 621 15.46 3.41 2.07
CA ARG A 621 14.10 2.85 2.28
C ARG A 621 13.74 1.71 1.34
N SER A 622 14.53 1.50 0.28
CA SER A 622 14.45 0.30 -0.57
C SER A 622 14.77 -1.01 0.18
N VAL A 623 15.58 -0.97 1.25
CA VAL A 623 15.98 -2.15 2.04
C VAL A 623 14.82 -2.61 2.94
N ARG A 624 14.26 -3.80 2.67
CA ARG A 624 13.16 -4.38 3.46
C ARG A 624 13.65 -4.82 4.86
N THR A 625 13.52 -3.96 5.85
CA THR A 625 13.87 -4.22 7.26
C THR A 625 13.19 -3.22 8.20
N GLN A 626 13.28 -3.43 9.52
CA GLN A 626 12.76 -2.47 10.50
C GLN A 626 13.51 -1.13 10.46
N PHE A 627 12.75 -0.05 10.61
CA PHE A 627 13.21 1.31 10.91
C PHE A 627 13.03 1.68 12.37
N VAL A 628 14.06 2.30 12.95
CA VAL A 628 13.98 3.01 14.23
C VAL A 628 14.58 4.41 14.05
N TYR A 629 13.72 5.44 14.08
CA TYR A 629 14.14 6.84 14.05
C TYR A 629 14.27 7.38 15.46
N LEU A 630 15.46 7.86 15.83
CA LEU A 630 15.76 8.39 17.17
C LEU A 630 16.00 9.90 17.09
N THR A 631 15.41 10.68 18.00
CA THR A 631 15.59 12.14 18.04
C THR A 631 15.29 12.72 19.43
N ALA A 632 15.86 13.89 19.74
CA ALA A 632 15.47 14.71 20.90
C ALA A 632 14.56 15.89 20.55
N THR A 633 14.56 16.35 19.30
CA THR A 633 14.23 17.75 18.93
C THR A 633 13.18 17.85 17.83
N LEU A 634 12.36 16.82 17.64
CA LEU A 634 11.20 16.84 16.73
C LEU A 634 9.94 17.36 17.47
N PRO A 635 9.50 18.62 17.29
CA PRO A 635 8.26 19.11 17.89
C PRO A 635 7.03 18.40 17.28
N PRO A 636 5.85 18.45 17.94
CA PRO A 636 4.63 17.85 17.40
C PRO A 636 4.20 18.43 16.05
N THR A 637 4.32 19.75 15.87
CA THR A 637 3.95 20.48 14.64
C THR A 637 4.74 20.03 13.40
N LEU A 638 6.00 19.59 13.56
CA LEU A 638 6.82 19.09 12.46
C LEU A 638 6.72 17.56 12.27
N GLN A 639 5.88 16.86 13.05
CA GLN A 639 5.81 15.41 12.97
C GLN A 639 5.22 14.93 11.64
N ALA A 640 4.13 15.53 11.15
CA ALA A 640 3.55 15.17 9.84
C ALA A 640 4.53 15.44 8.69
N ALA A 641 5.26 16.57 8.73
CA ALA A 641 6.30 16.87 7.76
C ALA A 641 7.47 15.86 7.82
N PHE A 642 7.89 15.45 9.02
CA PHE A 642 8.91 14.43 9.22
C PHE A 642 8.49 13.04 8.69
N GLU A 643 7.24 12.64 8.94
CA GLU A 643 6.68 11.37 8.45
C GLU A 643 6.55 11.38 6.92
N ARG A 644 6.02 12.47 6.34
CA ARG A 644 5.93 12.71 4.89
C ARG A 644 7.31 12.66 4.21
N GLN A 645 8.31 13.36 4.74
CA GLN A 645 9.67 13.41 4.19
C GLN A 645 10.41 12.07 4.26
N ASN A 646 10.17 11.26 5.30
CA ASN A 646 10.78 9.93 5.45
C ASN A 646 10.00 8.79 4.77
N ASN A 647 8.89 9.11 4.09
CA ASN A 647 7.93 8.15 3.50
C ASN A 647 7.40 7.12 4.54
N LEU A 648 7.09 7.60 5.75
CA LEU A 648 6.56 6.76 6.82
C LEU A 648 5.05 6.52 6.67
N VAL A 649 4.62 5.32 7.04
CA VAL A 649 3.24 4.84 6.92
C VAL A 649 2.80 4.33 8.29
N LYS A 650 1.91 5.06 8.96
CA LYS A 650 1.46 4.81 10.35
C LYS A 650 2.58 4.37 11.32
N PRO A 651 3.70 5.11 11.43
CA PRO A 651 4.81 4.70 12.29
C PRO A 651 4.39 4.60 13.76
N LYS A 652 4.94 3.64 14.51
CA LYS A 652 4.67 3.53 15.95
C LYS A 652 5.48 4.58 16.70
N VAL A 653 4.84 5.70 17.01
CA VAL A 653 5.47 6.83 17.71
C VAL A 653 5.51 6.59 19.22
N VAL A 654 6.69 6.75 19.82
CA VAL A 654 6.90 6.77 21.28
C VAL A 654 7.52 8.11 21.65
N ARG A 655 6.66 9.05 22.07
CA ARG A 655 7.03 10.42 22.46
C ARG A 655 7.00 10.58 23.99
N ALA A 656 8.00 11.26 24.54
CA ALA A 656 8.01 11.74 25.93
C ALA A 656 8.15 13.27 25.98
N SER A 657 8.02 13.84 27.17
CA SER A 657 8.41 15.23 27.39
C SER A 657 9.94 15.36 27.29
N THR A 658 10.39 16.37 26.57
CA THR A 658 11.81 16.74 26.44
C THR A 658 12.22 17.83 27.45
N ASN A 659 11.26 18.33 28.24
CA ASN A 659 11.48 19.36 29.25
C ASN A 659 12.33 18.81 30.42
N ARG A 660 13.51 19.41 30.63
CA ARG A 660 14.39 19.10 31.74
C ARG A 660 14.15 20.06 32.90
N ARG A 661 13.32 19.64 33.88
CA ARG A 661 13.01 20.39 35.12
C ARG A 661 14.24 20.81 35.95
N ASN A 662 15.41 20.23 35.67
CA ASN A 662 16.69 20.59 36.30
C ASN A 662 17.40 21.79 35.63
N LEU A 663 16.84 22.37 34.56
CA LEU A 663 17.38 23.53 33.85
C LEU A 663 16.54 24.77 34.17
N SER A 664 17.22 25.89 34.38
CA SER A 664 16.61 27.23 34.40
C SER A 664 17.01 27.98 33.13
N TYR A 665 16.06 28.70 32.52
CA TYR A 665 16.30 29.48 31.31
C TYR A 665 16.25 30.97 31.66
N LEU A 666 17.30 31.70 31.29
CA LEU A 666 17.44 33.13 31.58
C LEU A 666 17.79 33.87 30.29
N VAL A 667 16.89 34.75 29.85
CA VAL A 667 17.11 35.64 28.70
C VAL A 667 17.36 37.04 29.23
N GLN A 668 18.50 37.64 28.88
CA GLN A 668 18.88 38.98 29.29
C GLN A 668 19.39 39.78 28.09
N ARG A 669 18.93 41.02 27.96
CA ARG A 669 19.43 41.96 26.94
C ARG A 669 20.81 42.48 27.37
N ALA A 670 21.83 42.24 26.56
CA ALA A 670 23.14 42.87 26.74
C ALA A 670 23.10 44.33 26.23
N THR A 671 23.71 45.25 26.99
CA THR A 671 23.85 46.67 26.63
C THR A 671 25.19 47.19 27.16
N GLY A 672 26.07 47.65 26.28
CA GLY A 672 27.42 48.13 26.63
C GLY A 672 28.32 48.26 25.40
N ARG A 673 29.62 48.51 25.62
CA ARG A 673 30.67 48.38 24.60
C ARG A 673 31.47 47.11 24.89
N GLY A 674 31.57 46.22 23.90
CA GLY A 674 32.21 44.90 23.99
C GLY A 674 31.47 43.89 23.11
N SER A 675 32.05 42.71 22.88
CA SER A 675 31.37 41.62 22.19
C SER A 675 30.39 40.88 23.11
N LEU A 676 29.39 40.22 22.51
CA LEU A 676 28.49 39.33 23.25
C LEU A 676 29.24 38.16 23.90
N LEU A 677 30.34 37.71 23.30
CA LEU A 677 31.17 36.61 23.82
C LEU A 677 31.93 37.03 25.09
N GLU A 678 32.49 38.24 25.14
CA GLU A 678 33.18 38.76 26.33
C GLU A 678 32.22 38.98 27.50
N GLU A 679 31.04 39.56 27.23
CA GLU A 679 30.01 39.79 28.24
C GLU A 679 29.40 38.47 28.73
N GLY A 680 29.20 37.49 27.84
CA GLY A 680 28.82 36.12 28.18
C GLY A 680 29.89 35.43 29.03
N ALA A 681 31.16 35.53 28.66
CA ALA A 681 32.30 34.98 29.42
C ALA A 681 32.46 35.65 30.79
N ARG A 682 32.15 36.93 30.91
CA ARG A 682 32.13 37.64 32.20
C ARG A 682 31.00 37.09 33.08
N ARG A 683 29.74 37.16 32.64
CA ARG A 683 28.58 36.66 33.40
C ARG A 683 28.67 35.17 33.76
N ALA A 684 29.25 34.34 32.88
CA ALA A 684 29.46 32.93 33.15
C ALA A 684 30.49 32.70 34.27
N ARG A 685 31.56 33.51 34.36
CA ARG A 685 32.51 33.49 35.47
C ARG A 685 31.92 34.07 36.75
N ASP A 686 31.14 35.14 36.65
CA ASP A 686 30.43 35.74 37.80
C ASP A 686 29.48 34.69 38.43
N ALA A 687 28.72 33.96 37.61
CA ALA A 687 27.85 32.87 38.06
C ALA A 687 28.62 31.64 38.58
N TRP A 688 29.79 31.33 37.99
CA TRP A 688 30.68 30.26 38.46
C TRP A 688 31.17 30.49 39.90
N GLN A 689 31.52 31.73 40.23
CA GLN A 689 31.98 32.11 41.56
C GLN A 689 30.82 32.30 42.55
N ALA A 690 29.70 32.91 42.12
CA ALA A 690 28.60 33.26 43.02
C ALA A 690 27.64 32.11 43.37
N SER A 691 27.54 31.07 42.53
CA SER A 691 26.52 30.02 42.73
C SER A 691 26.88 28.95 43.75
N GLY A 692 28.17 28.60 43.90
CA GLY A 692 28.60 27.46 44.72
C GLY A 692 28.13 26.08 44.22
N LEU A 693 27.57 26.00 43.01
CA LEU A 693 26.94 24.79 42.45
C LEU A 693 27.86 23.97 41.53
N LEU A 694 29.11 24.40 41.30
CA LEU A 694 30.00 23.87 40.27
C LEU A 694 31.40 23.61 40.83
N ASP A 695 31.98 22.46 40.49
CA ASP A 695 33.29 22.01 40.96
C ASP A 695 34.40 22.54 40.06
N GLN A 696 35.18 23.50 40.57
CA GLN A 696 36.28 24.14 39.84
C GLN A 696 37.39 23.16 39.39
N THR A 697 37.44 21.95 39.95
CA THR A 697 38.42 20.92 39.58
C THR A 697 37.94 19.97 38.48
N ARG A 698 36.65 20.00 38.13
CA ARG A 698 36.00 19.02 37.23
C ARG A 698 35.16 19.64 36.12
N ASP A 699 34.34 20.63 36.45
CA ASP A 699 33.39 21.21 35.51
C ASP A 699 34.11 22.17 34.54
N LYS A 700 33.51 22.40 33.35
CA LYS A 700 34.00 23.36 32.36
C LYS A 700 32.87 24.21 31.82
N ILE A 701 33.08 25.53 31.73
CA ILE A 701 32.25 26.42 30.92
C ILE A 701 32.58 26.19 29.45
N ILE A 702 31.57 25.95 28.63
CA ILE A 702 31.67 26.07 27.17
C ILE A 702 30.76 27.24 26.76
N LEU A 703 31.34 28.17 26.00
CA LEU A 703 30.63 29.28 25.38
C LEU A 703 30.50 28.98 23.89
N TYR A 704 29.34 29.26 23.32
CA TYR A 704 28.98 29.07 21.91
C TYR A 704 28.58 30.41 21.30
#